data_AF-A0A351YAL3-F1
#
_entry.id   AF-A0A351YAL3-F1
#
_cell.length_a   1.000
_cell.length_b   1.000
_cell.length_c   1.000
_cell.angle_alpha   90.00
_cell.angle_beta   90.00
_cell.angle_gamma   90.00
#
_symmetry.space_group_name_H-M   'P 1'
#
loop_
_entity.id
_entity.type
_entity.pdbx_description
1 polymer ?
#
loop_
_entity_poly.entity_id
_entity_poly.type
_entity_poly.pdbx_seq_one_letter_code
_entity_poly.pdbx_strand_id
1 'polypeptide(L)'
;MKKTGKLGVLILNSIAIAALASCGKEGVDTTVSKIKIVDGSIAKSYYLDSTPDYSKLKVDTFNKDDEKIGTLKVSENEAAFTYTEIDTSSLGEGKVFTITYKVDDLSFSDSLTYAVIDHDYTLTGWAENANYTQSISALVNDKLSESEDNLETGFLKKGKYYIGNQNAANLLPEINALDEELRPVKIDTIPSGASMKLFKEGEKTELNSSDYIENVSTFLKDGMLKFKEEITGAFDVVLHYEDMKDITYKVNVVNAYNVSKGTDLYALSSCMTRNTDWPYSSNYASLNVALREFKTKLGLPDVSSLVFQNDITMNKSDLPEAYIWGDAATSEAVKGSFKDWVRMIDYTFQDEGEAVIYGNSHRLSINDKTDDPEAFPYILTESTEGAAQDVNEPISTHSNFIYASFADGVDPTKCTFKVLDLEATGNMGVSAESTIKIGGPMFVKSEVTCEYDNVLVSKFYMALMGNGSGEKDKLVGQTKYDIQPTLNVRNCRFRDTFNASVYMYAGGVLNIENSEMVKAGGPLLFLNPRTEDFPVSTLDVSGLCKTEVNIDEKSFFSNRVEGKGGWFSAYGAETIVSAIKGMNDLFKTVGMSFMRKDIVDKFNFIMVNLPINKESIVLPNNKGGVNTTVRRGGKVIYSTLDGYMDVFTKAAAFKKATTQQDQYLTGRALCSSLGNTFFGNNYSFSNQKLMATFATTSSDGTHEFVIPTTAMDGLQRSEYAILGAKNLVTAADSPTPTDAIKDAGFLASSLIWDGSTSMGTGVSGALPDLTDYKGVCNYGILFGDYHAI
;
A
#
# COMPACT_ATOMS: atom_id res chain seq x y z
N MET A 1 -15.53 21.67 45.94
CA MET A 1 -15.41 21.24 47.35
C MET A 1 -15.28 22.45 48.28
N LYS A 2 -16.30 22.73 49.11
CA LYS A 2 -16.19 23.44 50.41
C LYS A 2 -17.54 23.37 51.17
N LYS A 3 -17.44 23.00 52.46
CA LYS A 3 -18.32 23.23 53.64
C LYS A 3 -19.62 22.38 53.76
N THR A 4 -19.78 21.45 54.72
CA THR A 4 -19.91 21.54 56.23
C THR A 4 -21.07 22.44 56.68
N GLY A 5 -21.97 22.10 57.61
CA GLY A 5 -22.14 20.98 58.56
C GLY A 5 -23.54 21.11 59.21
N LYS A 6 -24.14 20.06 59.80
CA LYS A 6 -24.00 19.51 61.18
C LYS A 6 -25.25 19.77 62.05
N LEU A 7 -25.49 18.79 62.95
CA LEU A 7 -26.42 18.66 64.10
C LEU A 7 -27.76 17.97 63.78
N GLY A 8 -28.17 16.88 64.43
CA GLY A 8 -27.74 16.23 65.68
C GLY A 8 -28.90 16.19 66.69
N VAL A 9 -28.93 15.17 67.58
CA VAL A 9 -29.83 14.92 68.75
C VAL A 9 -31.00 13.94 68.43
N LEU A 10 -31.27 12.82 69.11
CA LEU A 10 -30.76 12.21 70.37
C LEU A 10 -31.35 10.77 70.56
N ILE A 11 -30.54 9.86 71.15
CA ILE A 11 -30.81 8.92 72.28
C ILE A 11 -31.88 7.79 72.14
N LEU A 12 -31.51 6.49 72.19
CA LEU A 12 -31.12 5.61 73.35
C LEU A 12 -32.33 4.97 74.07
N ASN A 13 -32.54 3.65 73.90
CA ASN A 13 -32.45 2.65 74.98
C ASN A 13 -32.98 1.24 74.58
N SER A 14 -32.03 0.30 74.54
CA SER A 14 -32.03 -1.04 75.19
C SER A 14 -33.31 -1.88 75.29
N ILE A 15 -33.31 -3.01 74.57
CA ILE A 15 -33.31 -4.40 75.05
C ILE A 15 -33.70 -4.59 76.54
N ALA A 16 -34.85 -5.22 76.82
CA ALA A 16 -34.97 -6.60 77.34
C ALA A 16 -36.33 -6.89 78.04
N ILE A 17 -36.69 -8.18 78.06
CA ILE A 17 -37.65 -8.89 78.97
C ILE A 17 -39.12 -8.87 78.49
N ALA A 18 -39.88 -9.96 78.35
CA ALA A 18 -39.66 -11.41 78.41
C ALA A 18 -40.94 -12.13 77.90
N ALA A 19 -40.77 -13.39 77.50
CA ALA A 19 -41.69 -14.53 77.56
C ALA A 19 -43.15 -14.44 77.06
N LEU A 20 -43.45 -15.38 76.15
CA LEU A 20 -44.74 -16.08 75.94
C LEU A 20 -45.96 -15.26 75.48
N ALA A 21 -46.25 -15.30 74.18
CA ALA A 21 -47.44 -15.97 73.63
C ALA A 21 -47.50 -15.76 72.11
N SER A 22 -47.63 -16.86 71.38
CA SER A 22 -48.01 -16.90 69.98
C SER A 22 -49.34 -16.19 69.74
N CYS A 23 -49.37 -15.27 68.79
CA CYS A 23 -50.54 -14.99 67.95
C CYS A 23 -50.01 -14.61 66.57
N GLY A 24 -50.35 -15.43 65.56
CA GLY A 24 -49.79 -15.35 64.22
C GLY A 24 -50.19 -14.07 63.47
N LYS A 25 -49.29 -13.65 62.58
CA LYS A 25 -49.68 -13.18 61.25
C LYS A 25 -49.11 -14.15 60.25
N GLU A 26 -50.03 -14.76 59.52
CA GLU A 26 -49.82 -15.72 58.44
C GLU A 26 -48.89 -15.16 57.36
N GLY A 27 -48.24 -16.07 56.65
CA GLY A 27 -47.24 -15.79 55.64
C GLY A 27 -47.79 -14.90 54.52
N VAL A 28 -47.00 -13.90 54.15
CA VAL A 28 -47.21 -13.16 52.90
C VAL A 28 -47.04 -14.17 51.77
N ASP A 29 -48.09 -14.40 50.99
CA ASP A 29 -48.04 -15.26 49.81
C ASP A 29 -47.13 -14.61 48.77
N THR A 30 -45.96 -15.21 48.53
CA THR A 30 -44.97 -14.76 47.54
C THR A 30 -45.10 -15.51 46.22
N THR A 31 -46.15 -16.33 46.05
CA THR A 31 -46.39 -17.08 44.82
C THR A 31 -46.92 -16.14 43.75
N VAL A 32 -46.27 -16.09 42.59
CA VAL A 32 -46.74 -15.28 41.46
C VAL A 32 -48.03 -15.90 40.90
N SER A 33 -49.06 -15.08 40.71
CA SER A 33 -50.33 -15.46 40.08
C SER A 33 -50.60 -14.68 38.78
N LYS A 34 -49.99 -13.48 38.65
CA LYS A 34 -50.12 -12.58 37.50
C LYS A 34 -48.96 -11.60 37.45
N ILE A 35 -48.77 -10.99 36.28
CA ILE A 35 -47.81 -9.93 36.04
C ILE A 35 -48.47 -8.67 35.47
N LYS A 36 -47.82 -7.51 35.60
CA LYS A 36 -48.17 -6.30 34.87
C LYS A 36 -46.94 -5.55 34.36
N ILE A 37 -46.98 -5.01 33.14
CA ILE A 37 -45.95 -4.11 32.63
C ILE A 37 -46.00 -2.81 33.44
N VAL A 38 -44.84 -2.36 33.93
CA VAL A 38 -44.75 -1.10 34.69
C VAL A 38 -44.94 0.08 33.73
N ASP A 39 -45.87 0.97 34.06
CA ASP A 39 -46.15 2.14 33.22
C ASP A 39 -44.90 3.03 33.07
N GLY A 40 -44.63 3.48 31.85
CA GLY A 40 -43.42 4.25 31.51
C GLY A 40 -42.11 3.46 31.48
N SER A 41 -42.13 2.13 31.71
CA SER A 41 -40.93 1.28 31.55
C SER A 41 -40.61 0.93 30.10
N ILE A 42 -41.58 1.12 29.20
CA ILE A 42 -41.48 0.95 27.75
C ILE A 42 -42.39 1.99 27.09
N ALA A 43 -42.02 2.49 25.91
CA ALA A 43 -42.79 3.52 25.21
C ALA A 43 -44.12 2.95 24.66
N LYS A 44 -45.12 3.83 24.50
CA LYS A 44 -46.42 3.49 23.89
C LYS A 44 -46.60 4.12 22.50
N SER A 45 -45.61 4.85 22.02
CA SER A 45 -45.58 5.43 20.68
C SER A 45 -44.17 5.29 20.13
N TYR A 46 -44.06 4.91 18.86
CA TYR A 46 -42.83 4.69 18.12
C TYR A 46 -42.96 5.36 16.76
N TYR A 47 -41.84 5.79 16.18
CA TYR A 47 -41.85 6.28 14.80
C TYR A 47 -41.72 5.11 13.81
N LEU A 48 -42.24 5.28 12.60
CA LEU A 48 -42.07 4.32 11.50
C LEU A 48 -40.59 3.96 11.32
N ASP A 49 -40.29 2.66 11.21
CA ASP A 49 -38.95 2.08 11.06
C ASP A 49 -37.95 2.37 12.21
N SER A 50 -38.40 2.96 13.33
CA SER A 50 -37.54 3.21 14.50
C SER A 50 -37.19 1.91 15.25
N THR A 51 -36.03 1.88 15.93
CA THR A 51 -35.63 0.74 16.78
C THR A 51 -36.12 0.92 18.23
N PRO A 52 -36.96 0.02 18.78
CA PRO A 52 -37.44 0.10 20.17
C PRO A 52 -36.34 -0.16 21.23
N ASP A 53 -36.29 0.67 22.29
CA ASP A 53 -35.39 0.48 23.44
C ASP A 53 -36.08 -0.29 24.59
N TYR A 54 -35.58 -1.50 24.88
CA TYR A 54 -36.08 -2.37 25.96
C TYR A 54 -35.31 -2.27 27.27
N SER A 55 -34.23 -1.47 27.35
CA SER A 55 -33.30 -1.44 28.50
C SER A 55 -33.96 -1.02 29.83
N LYS A 56 -35.10 -0.33 29.76
CA LYS A 56 -35.87 0.17 30.91
C LYS A 56 -37.08 -0.71 31.27
N LEU A 57 -37.36 -1.75 30.49
CA LEU A 57 -38.57 -2.58 30.65
C LEU A 57 -38.62 -3.28 32.00
N LYS A 58 -39.74 -3.10 32.71
CA LYS A 58 -39.99 -3.64 34.05
C LYS A 58 -41.37 -4.27 34.13
N VAL A 59 -41.47 -5.30 34.95
CA VAL A 59 -42.70 -6.07 35.17
C VAL A 59 -42.94 -6.19 36.68
N ASP A 60 -44.12 -5.80 37.13
CA ASP A 60 -44.61 -6.05 38.49
C ASP A 60 -45.20 -7.46 38.58
N THR A 61 -44.89 -8.17 39.65
CA THR A 61 -45.45 -9.49 39.97
C THR A 61 -46.45 -9.35 41.12
N PHE A 62 -47.53 -10.14 41.07
CA PHE A 62 -48.60 -10.11 42.07
C PHE A 62 -48.96 -11.52 42.52
N ASN A 63 -49.44 -11.66 43.76
CA ASN A 63 -49.98 -12.91 44.28
C ASN A 63 -51.46 -13.10 43.91
N LYS A 64 -52.07 -14.22 44.32
CA LYS A 64 -53.48 -14.56 44.00
C LYS A 64 -54.51 -13.56 44.56
N ASP A 65 -54.12 -12.78 45.56
CA ASP A 65 -54.96 -11.78 46.22
C ASP A 65 -54.74 -10.37 45.61
N ASP A 66 -54.09 -10.31 44.44
CA ASP A 66 -53.77 -9.09 43.70
C ASP A 66 -52.82 -8.12 44.41
N GLU A 67 -52.10 -8.59 45.44
CA GLU A 67 -51.08 -7.80 46.13
C GLU A 67 -49.76 -7.87 45.37
N LYS A 68 -49.11 -6.71 45.20
CA LYS A 68 -47.80 -6.62 44.55
C LYS A 68 -46.74 -7.26 45.44
N ILE A 69 -46.03 -8.24 44.90
CA ILE A 69 -44.97 -8.98 45.60
C ILE A 69 -43.55 -8.63 45.10
N GLY A 70 -43.42 -8.00 43.93
CA GLY A 70 -42.12 -7.52 43.44
C GLY A 70 -42.17 -6.73 42.13
N THR A 71 -41.03 -6.19 41.73
CA THR A 71 -40.77 -5.60 40.41
C THR A 71 -39.49 -6.20 39.86
N LEU A 72 -39.57 -6.78 38.66
CA LEU A 72 -38.45 -7.39 37.96
C LEU A 72 -38.06 -6.52 36.77
N LYS A 73 -36.75 -6.31 36.60
CA LYS A 73 -36.20 -5.72 35.38
C LYS A 73 -35.91 -6.84 34.39
N VAL A 74 -36.40 -6.72 33.16
CA VAL A 74 -36.31 -7.80 32.16
C VAL A 74 -34.86 -8.09 31.78
N SER A 75 -34.04 -7.06 31.60
CA SER A 75 -32.61 -7.19 31.28
C SER A 75 -31.78 -7.93 32.35
N GLU A 76 -32.29 -8.04 33.59
CA GLU A 76 -31.60 -8.74 34.68
C GLU A 76 -32.10 -10.18 34.86
N ASN A 77 -33.15 -10.57 34.12
CA ASN A 77 -33.86 -11.83 34.27
C ASN A 77 -34.20 -12.47 32.91
N GLU A 78 -33.33 -12.29 31.91
CA GLU A 78 -33.63 -12.60 30.50
C GLU A 78 -34.11 -14.05 30.28
N ALA A 79 -33.53 -15.03 30.98
CA ALA A 79 -33.93 -16.43 30.86
C ALA A 79 -35.38 -16.73 31.31
N ALA A 80 -35.95 -15.86 32.15
CA ALA A 80 -37.32 -16.00 32.67
C ALA A 80 -38.36 -15.23 31.83
N PHE A 81 -37.94 -14.41 30.87
CA PHE A 81 -38.83 -13.57 30.08
C PHE A 81 -38.74 -13.86 28.58
N THR A 82 -39.90 -13.81 27.92
CA THR A 82 -40.00 -13.75 26.46
C THR A 82 -41.02 -12.69 26.09
N TYR A 83 -40.83 -11.97 25.00
CA TYR A 83 -41.78 -10.96 24.54
C TYR A 83 -41.89 -10.93 23.01
N THR A 84 -43.02 -10.44 22.51
CA THR A 84 -43.17 -10.10 21.08
C THR A 84 -42.35 -8.86 20.79
N GLU A 85 -41.56 -8.86 19.72
CA GLU A 85 -40.88 -7.63 19.30
C GLU A 85 -41.90 -6.58 18.85
N ILE A 86 -41.64 -5.33 19.24
CA ILE A 86 -42.40 -4.17 18.79
C ILE A 86 -42.07 -3.93 17.32
N ASP A 87 -43.06 -4.19 16.47
CA ASP A 87 -42.98 -3.95 15.02
C ASP A 87 -43.28 -2.48 14.71
N THR A 88 -42.25 -1.77 14.25
CA THR A 88 -42.30 -0.39 13.79
C THR A 88 -42.33 -0.25 12.26
N SER A 89 -42.40 -1.35 11.49
CA SER A 89 -42.30 -1.33 10.01
C SER A 89 -43.54 -0.83 9.27
N SER A 90 -44.61 -0.52 10.00
CA SER A 90 -45.89 -0.07 9.43
C SER A 90 -46.63 0.85 10.38
N LEU A 91 -47.21 1.92 9.84
CA LEU A 91 -48.05 2.86 10.58
C LEU A 91 -49.28 2.15 11.15
N GLY A 92 -49.71 2.58 12.34
CA GLY A 92 -50.96 2.11 12.92
C GLY A 92 -51.06 2.33 14.42
N GLU A 93 -52.30 2.55 14.89
CA GLU A 93 -52.64 2.61 16.31
C GLU A 93 -53.10 1.24 16.81
N GLY A 94 -52.90 0.97 18.11
CA GLY A 94 -53.46 -0.21 18.76
C GLY A 94 -52.69 -1.52 18.49
N LYS A 95 -51.45 -1.45 17.99
CA LYS A 95 -50.56 -2.62 17.92
C LYS A 95 -50.27 -3.13 19.32
N VAL A 96 -50.05 -4.43 19.49
CA VAL A 96 -49.96 -5.06 20.82
C VAL A 96 -48.54 -5.58 21.07
N PHE A 97 -47.95 -5.17 22.18
CA PHE A 97 -46.74 -5.74 22.75
C PHE A 97 -47.14 -6.66 23.91
N THR A 98 -46.69 -7.92 23.87
CA THR A 98 -46.95 -8.92 24.91
C THR A 98 -45.65 -9.41 25.51
N ILE A 99 -45.57 -9.40 26.85
CA ILE A 99 -44.49 -10.03 27.61
C ILE A 99 -45.01 -11.23 28.36
N THR A 100 -44.18 -12.26 28.48
CA THR A 100 -44.45 -13.49 29.21
C THR A 100 -43.31 -13.76 30.19
N TYR A 101 -43.68 -13.99 31.45
CA TYR A 101 -42.80 -14.39 32.54
C TYR A 101 -43.01 -15.86 32.87
N LYS A 102 -41.93 -16.64 32.91
CA LYS A 102 -41.92 -18.05 33.30
C LYS A 102 -41.17 -18.23 34.60
N VAL A 103 -41.81 -18.93 35.53
CA VAL A 103 -41.21 -19.38 36.79
C VAL A 103 -41.73 -20.77 37.09
N ASP A 104 -40.82 -21.72 37.29
CA ASP A 104 -41.12 -23.15 37.36
C ASP A 104 -41.95 -23.62 36.14
N ASP A 105 -43.04 -24.35 36.36
CA ASP A 105 -43.96 -24.84 35.32
C ASP A 105 -45.10 -23.84 35.00
N LEU A 106 -45.03 -22.61 35.51
CA LEU A 106 -46.08 -21.60 35.36
C LEU A 106 -45.65 -20.46 34.43
N SER A 107 -46.62 -19.90 33.70
CA SER A 107 -46.41 -18.83 32.72
C SER A 107 -47.47 -17.75 32.88
N PHE A 108 -47.04 -16.50 32.95
CA PHE A 108 -47.91 -15.33 33.14
C PHE A 108 -47.62 -14.32 32.03
N SER A 109 -48.66 -13.69 31.47
CA SER A 109 -48.50 -12.72 30.40
C SER A 109 -49.25 -11.43 30.71
N ASP A 110 -48.71 -10.32 30.21
CA ASP A 110 -49.39 -9.02 30.18
C ASP A 110 -49.10 -8.33 28.84
N SER A 111 -50.00 -7.43 28.45
CA SER A 111 -49.93 -6.76 27.15
C SER A 111 -50.23 -5.28 27.27
N LEU A 112 -49.59 -4.47 26.42
CA LEU A 112 -49.95 -3.07 26.21
C LEU A 112 -50.16 -2.79 24.73
N THR A 113 -50.94 -1.75 24.45
CA THR A 113 -51.10 -1.21 23.11
C THR A 113 -50.11 -0.09 22.85
N TYR A 114 -49.52 -0.05 21.66
CA TYR A 114 -48.67 1.03 21.18
C TYR A 114 -49.12 1.55 19.81
N ALA A 115 -48.65 2.73 19.44
CA ALA A 115 -48.83 3.33 18.12
C ALA A 115 -47.50 3.42 17.36
N VAL A 116 -47.56 3.27 16.04
CA VAL A 116 -46.49 3.63 15.12
C VAL A 116 -46.98 4.83 14.32
N ILE A 117 -46.34 5.97 14.54
CA ILE A 117 -46.69 7.25 13.94
C ILE A 117 -45.67 7.64 12.88
N ASP A 118 -46.10 8.49 11.95
CA ASP A 118 -45.19 9.08 10.98
C ASP A 118 -44.35 10.17 11.67
N HIS A 119 -43.25 10.50 11.04
CA HIS A 119 -42.32 11.50 11.53
C HIS A 119 -42.80 12.91 11.15
N ASP A 120 -43.45 13.62 12.07
CA ASP A 120 -43.62 15.07 11.94
C ASP A 120 -42.28 15.75 12.26
N TYR A 121 -41.54 16.15 11.22
CA TYR A 121 -40.32 16.94 11.34
C TYR A 121 -40.32 18.15 10.41
N THR A 122 -39.50 19.14 10.77
CA THR A 122 -39.12 20.24 9.88
C THR A 122 -37.67 20.05 9.44
N LEU A 123 -37.42 20.01 8.13
CA LEU A 123 -36.05 20.01 7.61
C LEU A 123 -35.38 21.35 7.90
N THR A 124 -34.17 21.29 8.42
CA THR A 124 -33.33 22.44 8.75
C THR A 124 -32.02 22.47 7.98
N GLY A 125 -31.66 21.37 7.31
CA GLY A 125 -30.48 21.29 6.45
C GLY A 125 -30.58 20.21 5.40
N TRP A 126 -29.97 20.49 4.25
CA TRP A 126 -29.96 19.67 3.04
C TRP A 126 -28.63 19.89 2.33
N ALA A 127 -27.75 18.90 2.35
CA ALA A 127 -26.40 19.01 1.80
C ALA A 127 -25.97 17.71 1.08
N GLU A 128 -24.97 17.84 0.21
CA GLU A 128 -24.39 16.72 -0.52
C GLU A 128 -23.96 15.57 0.41
N ASN A 129 -24.07 14.34 -0.08
CA ASN A 129 -23.55 13.15 0.59
C ASN A 129 -22.10 13.35 1.08
N ALA A 130 -21.81 12.88 2.30
CA ALA A 130 -20.51 13.04 2.96
C ALA A 130 -19.33 12.50 2.13
N ASN A 131 -19.48 11.31 1.53
CA ASN A 131 -18.41 10.66 0.76
C ASN A 131 -18.15 11.38 -0.57
N TYR A 132 -19.22 11.81 -1.24
CA TYR A 132 -19.09 12.68 -2.41
C TYR A 132 -18.35 13.97 -2.05
N THR A 133 -18.77 14.62 -0.96
CA THR A 133 -18.14 15.85 -0.47
C THR A 133 -16.66 15.63 -0.16
N GLN A 134 -16.30 14.55 0.55
CA GLN A 134 -14.92 14.16 0.82
C GLN A 134 -14.12 14.04 -0.49
N SER A 135 -14.65 13.33 -1.48
CA SER A 135 -13.98 13.13 -2.77
C SER A 135 -13.68 14.45 -3.49
N ILE A 136 -14.67 15.35 -3.58
CA ILE A 136 -14.51 16.61 -4.33
C ILE A 136 -13.78 17.71 -3.55
N SER A 137 -13.65 17.56 -2.23
CA SER A 137 -12.97 18.49 -1.31
C SER A 137 -11.64 17.96 -0.78
N ALA A 138 -11.21 16.78 -1.25
CA ALA A 138 -9.94 16.17 -0.86
C ALA A 138 -8.80 17.20 -0.95
N LEU A 139 -7.88 17.15 0.03
CA LEU A 139 -6.77 18.08 0.10
C LEU A 139 -5.90 17.94 -1.17
N VAL A 140 -5.89 18.98 -1.98
CA VAL A 140 -5.03 19.08 -3.16
C VAL A 140 -3.88 20.04 -2.86
N ASN A 141 -2.67 19.55 -3.05
CA ASN A 141 -1.44 20.31 -3.01
C ASN A 141 -0.59 19.90 -4.22
N ASP A 142 -0.63 20.72 -5.25
CA ASP A 142 0.03 20.53 -6.54
C ASP A 142 1.55 20.72 -6.48
N LYS A 143 2.08 21.11 -5.32
CA LYS A 143 3.50 21.31 -5.08
C LYS A 143 4.16 20.05 -4.54
N LEU A 144 5.31 19.68 -5.13
CA LEU A 144 6.19 18.63 -4.60
C LEU A 144 7.02 19.18 -3.43
N SER A 145 7.42 18.29 -2.52
CA SER A 145 8.25 18.69 -1.37
C SER A 145 9.61 19.23 -1.83
N GLU A 146 10.12 20.22 -1.10
CA GLU A 146 11.46 20.80 -1.36
C GLU A 146 12.54 20.19 -0.46
N SER A 147 12.13 19.57 0.64
CA SER A 147 13.03 18.94 1.62
C SER A 147 12.34 17.80 2.36
N GLU A 148 13.11 16.81 2.81
CA GLU A 148 12.61 15.69 3.61
C GLU A 148 12.10 16.12 5.01
N ASP A 149 12.56 17.27 5.48
CA ASP A 149 12.21 17.85 6.79
C ASP A 149 10.85 18.58 6.77
N ASN A 150 10.41 19.02 5.58
CA ASN A 150 9.15 19.74 5.37
C ASN A 150 8.39 19.12 4.20
N LEU A 151 7.68 18.03 4.47
CA LEU A 151 6.91 17.30 3.46
C LEU A 151 5.55 17.96 3.21
N GLU A 152 5.23 18.20 1.94
CA GLU A 152 3.90 18.64 1.50
C GLU A 152 2.87 17.49 1.69
N THR A 153 1.57 17.74 1.81
CA THR A 153 0.58 16.66 2.05
C THR A 153 -0.61 16.76 1.10
N GLY A 154 -1.31 15.64 0.89
CA GLY A 154 -2.49 15.55 0.02
C GLY A 154 -2.18 15.17 -1.42
N PHE A 155 -3.24 15.05 -2.21
CA PHE A 155 -3.23 14.72 -3.64
C PHE A 155 -2.56 15.82 -4.46
N LEU A 156 -1.89 15.47 -5.56
CA LEU A 156 -1.23 16.44 -6.43
C LEU A 156 -2.19 17.09 -7.42
N LYS A 157 -3.37 16.50 -7.63
CA LYS A 157 -4.44 17.05 -8.45
C LYS A 157 -5.81 16.71 -7.87
N LYS A 158 -6.82 17.45 -8.32
CA LYS A 158 -8.22 17.13 -8.03
C LYS A 158 -8.66 15.92 -8.86
N GLY A 159 -9.22 14.92 -8.20
CA GLY A 159 -9.82 13.75 -8.84
C GLY A 159 -11.20 14.03 -9.42
N LYS A 160 -11.78 13.00 -10.05
CA LYS A 160 -13.19 12.97 -10.44
C LYS A 160 -13.96 12.06 -9.49
N TYR A 161 -15.27 12.27 -9.36
CA TYR A 161 -16.14 11.32 -8.68
C TYR A 161 -16.68 10.31 -9.68
N TYR A 162 -16.37 9.03 -9.44
CA TYR A 162 -16.80 7.90 -10.24
C TYR A 162 -17.92 7.13 -9.53
N ILE A 163 -18.80 6.51 -10.31
CA ILE A 163 -19.79 5.52 -9.85
C ILE A 163 -19.72 4.32 -10.78
N GLY A 164 -19.62 3.12 -10.20
CA GLY A 164 -19.76 1.87 -10.91
C GLY A 164 -21.22 1.57 -11.27
N ASN A 165 -21.47 0.97 -12.42
CA ASN A 165 -22.82 0.58 -12.85
C ASN A 165 -23.20 -0.88 -12.53
N GLN A 166 -22.29 -1.67 -11.94
CA GLN A 166 -22.56 -3.09 -11.63
C GLN A 166 -23.37 -3.31 -10.35
N ASN A 167 -23.38 -2.32 -9.45
CA ASN A 167 -24.19 -2.30 -8.23
C ASN A 167 -24.54 -0.85 -7.85
N ALA A 168 -25.40 -0.65 -6.86
CA ALA A 168 -25.82 0.68 -6.44
C ALA A 168 -24.71 1.41 -5.63
N ALA A 169 -24.64 2.74 -5.78
CA ALA A 169 -23.82 3.63 -4.96
C ALA A 169 -24.70 4.49 -4.04
N ASN A 170 -24.21 4.79 -2.84
CA ASN A 170 -24.95 5.63 -1.90
C ASN A 170 -24.74 7.12 -2.20
N LEU A 171 -25.81 7.82 -2.54
CA LEU A 171 -25.86 9.27 -2.71
C LEU A 171 -26.90 9.94 -1.81
N LEU A 172 -27.28 9.27 -0.72
CA LEU A 172 -28.18 9.83 0.29
C LEU A 172 -27.60 11.17 0.78
N PRO A 173 -28.34 12.29 0.64
CA PRO A 173 -27.92 13.59 1.16
C PRO A 173 -27.72 13.58 2.67
N GLU A 174 -26.91 14.50 3.17
CA GLU A 174 -26.94 14.86 4.59
C GLU A 174 -28.21 15.66 4.87
N ILE A 175 -29.11 15.09 5.68
CA ILE A 175 -30.42 15.67 5.99
C ILE A 175 -30.49 15.97 7.48
N ASN A 176 -30.64 17.24 7.83
CA ASN A 176 -30.85 17.67 9.20
C ASN A 176 -32.32 18.03 9.40
N ALA A 177 -32.95 17.46 10.42
CA ALA A 177 -34.35 17.69 10.74
C ALA A 177 -34.57 17.89 12.25
N LEU A 178 -35.61 18.63 12.60
CA LEU A 178 -36.06 18.81 13.99
C LEU A 178 -37.48 18.27 14.13
N ASP A 179 -37.76 17.57 15.23
CA ASP A 179 -39.13 17.21 15.61
C ASP A 179 -39.91 18.43 16.14
N GLU A 180 -41.17 18.22 16.49
CA GLU A 180 -42.05 19.25 17.06
C GLU A 180 -41.52 19.88 18.36
N GLU A 181 -40.65 19.18 19.09
CA GLU A 181 -40.00 19.65 20.32
C GLU A 181 -38.64 20.32 20.05
N LEU A 182 -38.30 20.57 18.77
CA LEU A 182 -37.02 21.14 18.32
C LEU A 182 -35.81 20.25 18.65
N ARG A 183 -36.01 18.93 18.73
CA ARG A 183 -34.92 17.96 18.95
C ARG A 183 -34.42 17.43 17.59
N PRO A 184 -33.11 17.25 17.40
CA PRO A 184 -32.57 16.65 16.18
C PRO A 184 -33.12 15.25 15.93
N VAL A 185 -33.56 15.00 14.70
CA VAL A 185 -34.02 13.69 14.22
C VAL A 185 -33.06 13.21 13.15
N LYS A 186 -32.68 11.93 13.22
CA LYS A 186 -31.87 11.28 12.19
C LYS A 186 -32.79 10.89 11.03
N ILE A 187 -32.48 11.38 9.83
CA ILE A 187 -33.23 11.07 8.61
C ILE A 187 -32.33 10.22 7.71
N ASP A 188 -32.66 8.93 7.60
CA ASP A 188 -31.91 7.95 6.81
C ASP A 188 -32.58 7.63 5.46
N THR A 189 -33.56 8.44 5.06
CA THR A 189 -34.33 8.29 3.81
C THR A 189 -34.55 9.64 3.16
N ILE A 190 -34.65 9.66 1.83
CA ILE A 190 -34.98 10.90 1.11
C ILE A 190 -36.43 11.30 1.45
N PRO A 191 -36.71 12.55 1.88
CA PRO A 191 -38.04 13.01 2.27
C PRO A 191 -39.03 12.95 1.11
N SER A 192 -40.30 12.63 1.44
CA SER A 192 -41.39 12.64 0.47
C SER A 192 -41.55 14.02 -0.16
N GLY A 193 -41.65 14.08 -1.48
CA GLY A 193 -41.72 15.34 -2.24
C GLY A 193 -40.41 15.74 -2.89
N ALA A 194 -39.29 15.10 -2.54
CA ALA A 194 -38.05 15.25 -3.29
C ALA A 194 -38.21 14.71 -4.72
N SER A 195 -37.49 15.33 -5.66
CA SER A 195 -37.43 14.90 -7.06
C SER A 195 -35.99 14.82 -7.55
N MET A 196 -35.77 13.97 -8.57
CA MET A 196 -34.47 13.80 -9.21
C MET A 196 -34.57 14.19 -10.68
N LYS A 197 -33.56 14.92 -11.16
CA LYS A 197 -33.33 15.18 -12.59
C LYS A 197 -31.96 14.66 -12.99
N LEU A 198 -31.84 14.21 -14.24
CA LEU A 198 -30.60 13.72 -14.81
C LEU A 198 -30.24 14.54 -16.04
N PHE A 199 -28.99 14.97 -16.12
CA PHE A 199 -28.43 15.63 -17.30
C PHE A 199 -27.14 14.93 -17.69
N LYS A 200 -26.82 14.95 -18.98
CA LYS A 200 -25.46 14.68 -19.41
C LYS A 200 -24.58 15.89 -19.04
N GLU A 201 -23.34 15.64 -18.59
CA GLU A 201 -22.48 16.71 -18.10
C GLU A 201 -22.34 17.85 -19.12
N GLY A 202 -22.61 19.09 -18.68
CA GLY A 202 -22.52 20.30 -19.51
C GLY A 202 -23.71 20.54 -20.45
N GLU A 203 -24.66 19.60 -20.54
CA GLU A 203 -25.89 19.76 -21.31
C GLU A 203 -27.01 20.37 -20.45
N LYS A 204 -27.95 21.09 -21.08
CA LYS A 204 -29.09 21.73 -20.40
C LYS A 204 -30.40 20.95 -20.55
N THR A 205 -30.43 19.98 -21.45
CA THR A 205 -31.62 19.19 -21.75
C THR A 205 -31.71 18.06 -20.73
N GLU A 206 -32.82 18.00 -20.01
CA GLU A 206 -33.10 16.92 -19.06
C GLU A 206 -33.26 15.58 -19.80
N LEU A 207 -32.61 14.55 -19.29
CA LEU A 207 -32.74 13.17 -19.75
C LEU A 207 -33.92 12.49 -19.04
N ASN A 208 -34.60 11.60 -19.75
CA ASN A 208 -35.54 10.69 -19.09
C ASN A 208 -34.77 9.68 -18.24
N SER A 209 -34.77 9.88 -16.91
CA SER A 209 -33.99 9.08 -15.96
C SER A 209 -34.22 7.57 -16.07
N SER A 210 -35.43 7.13 -16.43
CA SER A 210 -35.76 5.70 -16.59
C SER A 210 -35.01 5.01 -17.75
N ASP A 211 -34.47 5.79 -18.69
CA ASP A 211 -33.65 5.26 -19.78
C ASP A 211 -32.23 4.91 -19.29
N TYR A 212 -31.75 5.52 -18.20
CA TYR A 212 -30.36 5.44 -17.72
C TYR A 212 -30.19 4.78 -16.34
N ILE A 213 -31.19 4.91 -15.47
CA ILE A 213 -31.16 4.49 -14.06
C ILE A 213 -32.14 3.33 -13.88
N GLU A 214 -31.69 2.23 -13.30
CA GLU A 214 -32.48 1.02 -13.11
C GLU A 214 -33.52 1.18 -11.99
N ASN A 215 -33.20 1.97 -10.97
CA ASN A 215 -33.91 1.98 -9.69
C ASN A 215 -34.42 3.39 -9.28
N VAL A 216 -34.88 4.19 -10.24
CA VAL A 216 -35.32 5.59 -10.03
C VAL A 216 -36.29 5.74 -8.85
N SER A 217 -37.28 4.86 -8.72
CA SER A 217 -38.32 4.96 -7.68
C SER A 217 -37.80 4.61 -6.28
N THR A 218 -36.88 3.66 -6.15
CA THR A 218 -36.30 3.29 -4.85
C THR A 218 -35.18 4.24 -4.44
N PHE A 219 -34.42 4.79 -5.40
CA PHE A 219 -33.41 5.81 -5.12
C PHE A 219 -33.99 7.00 -4.35
N LEU A 220 -35.17 7.49 -4.75
CA LEU A 220 -35.88 8.57 -4.04
C LEU A 220 -36.42 8.18 -2.66
N LYS A 221 -36.20 6.93 -2.23
CA LYS A 221 -36.52 6.44 -0.88
C LYS A 221 -35.25 6.27 -0.06
N ASP A 222 -34.25 5.56 -0.57
CA ASP A 222 -33.07 5.12 0.21
C ASP A 222 -31.74 5.81 -0.16
N GLY A 223 -31.73 6.64 -1.22
CA GLY A 223 -30.52 7.30 -1.70
C GLY A 223 -29.53 6.38 -2.44
N MET A 224 -29.88 5.11 -2.70
CA MET A 224 -29.04 4.16 -3.42
C MET A 224 -29.27 4.27 -4.92
N LEU A 225 -28.29 4.77 -5.67
CA LEU A 225 -28.40 5.00 -7.11
C LEU A 225 -27.74 3.87 -7.90
N LYS A 226 -28.48 3.23 -8.81
CA LYS A 226 -27.96 2.21 -9.74
C LYS A 226 -28.22 2.62 -11.20
N PHE A 227 -27.16 2.92 -11.94
CA PHE A 227 -27.21 3.06 -13.39
C PHE A 227 -27.39 1.68 -14.04
N LYS A 228 -27.99 1.63 -15.23
CA LYS A 228 -28.05 0.39 -16.02
C LYS A 228 -26.65 -0.01 -16.50
N GLU A 229 -26.42 -1.31 -16.67
CA GLU A 229 -25.11 -1.90 -16.94
C GLU A 229 -24.45 -1.39 -18.24
N GLU A 230 -25.26 -1.04 -19.26
CA GLU A 230 -24.77 -0.51 -20.53
C GLU A 230 -24.38 0.98 -20.49
N ILE A 231 -24.74 1.69 -19.42
CA ILE A 231 -24.58 3.14 -19.32
C ILE A 231 -23.21 3.47 -18.72
N THR A 232 -22.47 4.30 -19.46
CA THR A 232 -21.21 4.92 -19.02
C THR A 232 -21.16 6.37 -19.50
N GLY A 233 -20.33 7.21 -18.86
CA GLY A 233 -20.17 8.62 -19.22
C GLY A 233 -20.35 9.58 -18.05
N ALA A 234 -20.29 10.88 -18.32
CA ALA A 234 -20.40 11.92 -17.30
C ALA A 234 -21.83 12.49 -17.23
N PHE A 235 -22.36 12.58 -16.01
CA PHE A 235 -23.73 13.01 -15.73
C PHE A 235 -23.79 13.97 -14.54
N ASP A 236 -24.78 14.85 -14.55
CA ASP A 236 -25.19 15.64 -13.39
C ASP A 236 -26.52 15.06 -12.85
N VAL A 237 -26.49 14.55 -11.62
CA VAL A 237 -27.69 14.10 -10.89
C VAL A 237 -28.12 15.21 -9.95
N VAL A 238 -29.30 15.79 -10.19
CA VAL A 238 -29.81 16.92 -9.42
C VAL A 238 -30.96 16.45 -8.52
N LEU A 239 -30.79 16.62 -7.21
CA LEU A 239 -31.83 16.40 -6.21
C LEU A 239 -32.43 17.74 -5.78
N HIS A 240 -33.76 17.83 -5.89
CA HIS A 240 -34.54 19.00 -5.54
C HIS A 240 -35.54 18.67 -4.43
N TYR A 241 -35.66 19.58 -3.46
CA TYR A 241 -36.67 19.55 -2.40
C TYR A 241 -37.16 20.97 -2.11
N GLU A 242 -38.44 21.15 -1.82
CA GLU A 242 -39.10 22.46 -1.66
C GLU A 242 -38.36 23.36 -0.66
N ASP A 243 -38.21 24.64 -1.02
CA ASP A 243 -37.51 25.68 -0.25
C ASP A 243 -36.05 25.38 0.16
N MET A 244 -35.49 24.26 -0.32
CA MET A 244 -34.09 23.88 -0.12
C MET A 244 -33.27 24.15 -1.39
N LYS A 245 -31.95 24.33 -1.20
CA LYS A 245 -31.02 24.47 -2.31
C LYS A 245 -30.84 23.12 -3.01
N ASP A 246 -30.92 23.11 -4.33
CA ASP A 246 -30.61 21.93 -5.14
C ASP A 246 -29.22 21.37 -4.83
N ILE A 247 -29.15 20.04 -4.72
CA ILE A 247 -27.90 19.29 -4.67
C ILE A 247 -27.60 18.80 -6.09
N THR A 248 -26.36 19.01 -6.55
CA THR A 248 -25.89 18.50 -7.85
C THR A 248 -24.68 17.59 -7.66
N TYR A 249 -24.86 16.30 -7.91
CA TYR A 249 -23.77 15.34 -7.98
C TYR A 249 -23.22 15.25 -9.39
N LYS A 250 -21.94 15.56 -9.57
CA LYS A 250 -21.21 15.40 -10.84
C LYS A 250 -20.55 14.03 -10.85
N VAL A 251 -21.10 13.09 -11.59
CA VAL A 251 -20.71 11.68 -11.53
C VAL A 251 -20.17 11.19 -12.87
N ASN A 252 -19.12 10.37 -12.84
CA ASN A 252 -18.58 9.67 -13.99
C ASN A 252 -18.92 8.18 -13.86
N VAL A 253 -19.90 7.73 -14.64
CA VAL A 253 -20.36 6.34 -14.63
C VAL A 253 -19.41 5.47 -15.43
N VAL A 254 -18.94 4.38 -14.82
CA VAL A 254 -17.98 3.43 -15.38
C VAL A 254 -18.45 2.00 -15.18
N ASN A 255 -17.99 1.08 -16.02
CA ASN A 255 -18.23 -0.35 -15.85
C ASN A 255 -17.34 -0.92 -14.73
N ALA A 256 -17.82 -0.83 -13.50
CA ALA A 256 -17.09 -1.20 -12.31
C ALA A 256 -18.04 -1.52 -11.15
N TYR A 257 -17.50 -2.16 -10.12
CA TYR A 257 -18.21 -2.44 -8.87
C TYR A 257 -17.89 -1.39 -7.80
N ASN A 258 -18.93 -0.82 -7.19
CA ASN A 258 -18.80 0.11 -6.07
C ASN A 258 -18.42 -0.64 -4.80
N VAL A 259 -17.32 -0.24 -4.15
CA VAL A 259 -16.81 -0.84 -2.91
C VAL A 259 -17.02 0.09 -1.73
N SER A 260 -17.50 -0.46 -0.63
CA SER A 260 -17.90 0.28 0.58
C SER A 260 -17.30 -0.28 1.87
N LYS A 261 -16.76 -1.51 1.83
CA LYS A 261 -16.14 -2.24 2.95
C LYS A 261 -14.98 -3.12 2.45
N GLY A 262 -14.12 -3.56 3.37
CA GLY A 262 -12.90 -4.32 3.05
C GLY A 262 -13.16 -5.58 2.21
N THR A 263 -14.19 -6.35 2.55
CA THR A 263 -14.56 -7.56 1.81
C THR A 263 -14.98 -7.30 0.35
N ASP A 264 -15.46 -6.11 0.01
CA ASP A 264 -15.92 -5.81 -1.36
C ASP A 264 -14.74 -5.82 -2.36
N LEU A 265 -13.51 -5.58 -1.88
CA LEU A 265 -12.31 -5.56 -2.72
C LEU A 265 -12.06 -6.90 -3.43
N TYR A 266 -12.49 -8.02 -2.84
CA TYR A 266 -12.35 -9.34 -3.44
C TYR A 266 -13.24 -9.56 -4.67
N ALA A 267 -14.17 -8.65 -4.98
CA ALA A 267 -14.90 -8.68 -6.26
C ALA A 267 -13.94 -8.64 -7.46
N LEU A 268 -12.81 -7.93 -7.32
CA LEU A 268 -11.76 -7.87 -8.34
C LEU A 268 -10.98 -9.19 -8.45
N SER A 269 -10.92 -10.02 -7.41
CA SER A 269 -10.02 -11.19 -7.43
C SER A 269 -10.56 -12.35 -8.26
N SER A 270 -9.72 -12.91 -9.14
CA SER A 270 -10.11 -13.84 -10.20
C SER A 270 -10.21 -15.32 -9.78
N CYS A 271 -9.88 -15.69 -8.53
CA CYS A 271 -9.96 -17.06 -7.99
C CYS A 271 -9.32 -18.16 -8.86
N MET A 272 -8.23 -17.85 -9.58
CA MET A 272 -7.63 -18.74 -10.57
C MET A 272 -6.21 -19.15 -10.20
N THR A 273 -5.91 -20.42 -10.45
CA THR A 273 -4.54 -20.94 -10.44
C THR A 273 -3.93 -20.73 -11.81
N ARG A 274 -2.89 -19.90 -11.89
CA ARG A 274 -1.98 -19.99 -13.04
C ARG A 274 -1.41 -21.40 -13.06
N ASN A 275 -1.48 -22.08 -14.21
CA ASN A 275 -0.95 -23.43 -14.37
C ASN A 275 0.58 -23.37 -14.45
N THR A 276 1.24 -23.02 -13.35
CA THR A 276 2.70 -22.96 -13.28
C THR A 276 3.21 -24.19 -12.55
N ASP A 277 4.13 -24.92 -13.17
CA ASP A 277 4.89 -26.08 -12.66
C ASP A 277 5.80 -25.75 -11.44
N TRP A 278 5.49 -24.69 -10.68
CA TRP A 278 6.23 -24.31 -9.50
C TRP A 278 5.90 -25.24 -8.32
N PRO A 279 6.89 -25.61 -7.48
CA PRO A 279 6.71 -26.54 -6.36
C PRO A 279 5.72 -26.07 -5.29
N TYR A 280 5.27 -24.81 -5.34
CA TYR A 280 4.29 -24.21 -4.44
C TYR A 280 2.84 -24.25 -4.96
N SER A 281 2.60 -24.84 -6.13
CA SER A 281 1.30 -24.86 -6.83
C SER A 281 0.15 -25.47 -6.02
N SER A 282 0.43 -26.45 -5.16
CA SER A 282 -0.59 -27.07 -4.29
C SER A 282 -1.16 -26.11 -3.24
N ASN A 283 -0.31 -25.26 -2.64
CA ASN A 283 -0.74 -24.27 -1.66
C ASN A 283 -1.62 -23.20 -2.30
N TYR A 284 -1.23 -22.68 -3.49
CA TYR A 284 -2.04 -21.70 -4.22
C TYR A 284 -3.41 -22.26 -4.65
N ALA A 285 -3.46 -23.54 -5.06
CA ALA A 285 -4.73 -24.18 -5.40
C ALA A 285 -5.70 -24.19 -4.21
N SER A 286 -5.21 -24.52 -3.00
CA SER A 286 -6.03 -24.51 -1.79
C SER A 286 -6.51 -23.11 -1.40
N LEU A 287 -5.65 -22.10 -1.52
CA LEU A 287 -6.00 -20.70 -1.22
C LEU A 287 -7.06 -20.16 -2.20
N ASN A 288 -6.96 -20.51 -3.48
CA ASN A 288 -7.95 -20.12 -4.48
C ASN A 288 -9.32 -20.78 -4.27
N VAL A 289 -9.36 -22.03 -3.79
CA VAL A 289 -10.62 -22.67 -3.38
C VAL A 289 -11.24 -21.92 -2.20
N ALA A 290 -10.45 -21.64 -1.16
CA ALA A 290 -10.91 -20.89 0.00
C ALA A 290 -11.42 -19.48 -0.37
N LEU A 291 -10.73 -18.79 -1.28
CA LEU A 291 -11.16 -17.49 -1.78
C LEU A 291 -12.49 -17.59 -2.54
N ARG A 292 -12.66 -18.60 -3.40
CA ARG A 292 -13.92 -18.82 -4.13
C ARG A 292 -15.09 -19.08 -3.19
N GLU A 293 -14.88 -19.89 -2.15
CA GLU A 293 -15.88 -20.13 -1.10
C GLU A 293 -16.21 -18.84 -0.34
N PHE A 294 -15.20 -18.05 0.00
CA PHE A 294 -15.35 -16.76 0.65
C PHE A 294 -16.17 -15.78 -0.19
N LYS A 295 -15.85 -15.63 -1.48
CA LYS A 295 -16.63 -14.80 -2.42
C LYS A 295 -18.07 -15.29 -2.56
N THR A 296 -18.27 -16.60 -2.69
CA THR A 296 -19.61 -17.20 -2.80
C THR A 296 -20.46 -16.92 -1.56
N LYS A 297 -19.88 -17.06 -0.36
CA LYS A 297 -20.55 -16.75 0.91
C LYS A 297 -20.97 -15.28 1.00
N LEU A 298 -20.18 -14.38 0.42
CA LEU A 298 -20.41 -12.94 0.44
C LEU A 298 -21.23 -12.42 -0.76
N GLY A 299 -21.56 -13.29 -1.74
CA GLY A 299 -22.27 -12.91 -2.95
C GLY A 299 -21.48 -11.95 -3.86
N LEU A 300 -20.15 -12.03 -3.85
CA LEU A 300 -19.29 -11.11 -4.61
C LEU A 300 -19.15 -11.55 -6.09
N PRO A 301 -19.30 -10.62 -7.06
CA PRO A 301 -19.10 -10.92 -8.48
C PRO A 301 -17.62 -11.05 -8.85
N ASP A 302 -17.35 -11.47 -10.08
CA ASP A 302 -16.04 -11.34 -10.74
C ASP A 302 -16.06 -10.11 -11.65
N VAL A 303 -15.23 -9.12 -11.36
CA VAL A 303 -15.25 -7.81 -12.03
C VAL A 303 -13.85 -7.40 -12.46
N SER A 304 -13.74 -6.53 -13.46
CA SER A 304 -12.45 -6.00 -13.93
C SER A 304 -12.05 -4.69 -13.27
N SER A 305 -13.00 -3.98 -12.64
CA SER A 305 -12.74 -2.64 -12.08
C SER A 305 -13.55 -2.37 -10.82
N LEU A 306 -13.00 -1.54 -9.93
CA LEU A 306 -13.59 -1.15 -8.65
C LEU A 306 -13.69 0.37 -8.54
N VAL A 307 -14.70 0.86 -7.81
CA VAL A 307 -14.86 2.27 -7.46
C VAL A 307 -15.07 2.40 -5.96
N PHE A 308 -14.15 3.08 -5.27
CA PHE A 308 -14.29 3.35 -3.84
C PHE A 308 -15.41 4.37 -3.61
N GLN A 309 -16.32 4.05 -2.70
CA GLN A 309 -17.39 4.96 -2.25
C GLN A 309 -17.21 5.39 -0.79
N ASN A 310 -16.25 4.81 -0.07
CA ASN A 310 -15.93 5.10 1.33
C ASN A 310 -14.42 4.94 1.56
N ASP A 311 -13.95 5.51 2.67
CA ASP A 311 -12.70 5.06 3.28
C ASP A 311 -12.86 3.63 3.80
N ILE A 312 -11.85 2.79 3.54
CA ILE A 312 -11.84 1.38 3.90
C ILE A 312 -10.63 1.10 4.80
N THR A 313 -10.90 0.46 5.93
CA THR A 313 -9.86 -0.14 6.78
C THR A 313 -9.98 -1.65 6.73
N MET A 314 -8.93 -2.32 6.27
CA MET A 314 -8.83 -3.78 6.21
C MET A 314 -8.47 -4.33 7.58
N ASN A 315 -9.38 -5.10 8.15
CA ASN A 315 -9.24 -5.79 9.43
C ASN A 315 -8.92 -7.27 9.22
N LYS A 316 -8.57 -7.94 10.31
CA LYS A 316 -8.39 -9.40 10.32
C LYS A 316 -9.63 -10.15 9.81
N SER A 317 -10.84 -9.72 10.22
CA SER A 317 -12.10 -10.33 9.78
C SER A 317 -12.44 -10.14 8.30
N ASP A 318 -11.79 -9.22 7.60
CA ASP A 318 -11.93 -9.04 6.15
C ASP A 318 -11.13 -10.08 5.34
N LEU A 319 -10.33 -10.92 6.00
CA LEU A 319 -9.51 -11.95 5.35
C LEU A 319 -10.22 -13.30 5.29
N PRO A 320 -10.06 -14.06 4.18
CA PRO A 320 -10.30 -15.50 4.21
C PRO A 320 -9.47 -16.16 5.33
N GLU A 321 -10.10 -17.02 6.15
CA GLU A 321 -9.43 -17.69 7.27
C GLU A 321 -8.18 -18.46 6.82
N ALA A 322 -8.20 -19.03 5.61
CA ALA A 322 -7.08 -19.74 5.03
C ALA A 322 -5.82 -18.89 4.80
N TYR A 323 -5.94 -17.55 4.82
CA TYR A 323 -4.82 -16.62 4.65
C TYR A 323 -4.04 -16.40 5.95
N ILE A 324 -4.56 -16.90 7.07
CA ILE A 324 -3.97 -16.77 8.40
C ILE A 324 -3.45 -18.16 8.84
N TRP A 325 -2.29 -18.19 9.50
CA TRP A 325 -1.80 -19.42 10.11
C TRP A 325 -2.71 -19.86 11.26
N GLY A 326 -3.33 -21.04 11.12
CA GLY A 326 -4.07 -21.71 12.19
C GLY A 326 -3.29 -22.92 12.73
N ASP A 327 -4.01 -23.97 13.14
CA ASP A 327 -3.39 -25.20 13.67
C ASP A 327 -2.52 -25.97 12.66
N ALA A 328 -2.59 -25.63 11.38
CA ALA A 328 -1.72 -26.17 10.35
C ALA A 328 -0.27 -25.67 10.44
N ALA A 329 0.01 -24.61 11.21
CA ALA A 329 1.37 -24.13 11.41
C ALA A 329 2.18 -25.10 12.28
N THR A 330 3.41 -25.40 11.85
CA THR A 330 4.35 -26.25 12.60
C THR A 330 4.89 -25.57 13.86
N SER A 331 4.87 -24.23 13.91
CA SER A 331 5.27 -23.44 15.08
C SER A 331 4.08 -22.71 15.71
N GLU A 332 3.97 -22.77 17.03
CA GLU A 332 2.98 -22.00 17.79
C GLU A 332 3.22 -20.48 17.67
N ALA A 333 4.48 -20.06 17.47
CA ALA A 333 4.87 -18.65 17.43
C ALA A 333 4.33 -17.89 16.20
N VAL A 334 3.86 -18.59 15.17
CA VAL A 334 3.32 -17.98 13.94
C VAL A 334 1.81 -18.11 13.83
N LYS A 335 1.16 -18.84 14.75
CA LYS A 335 -0.31 -18.96 14.73
C LYS A 335 -0.95 -17.59 14.91
N GLY A 336 -1.99 -17.32 14.13
CA GLY A 336 -2.67 -16.04 14.05
C GLY A 336 -1.96 -15.01 13.16
N SER A 337 -0.77 -15.30 12.62
CA SER A 337 -0.07 -14.40 11.69
C SER A 337 -0.58 -14.56 10.26
N PHE A 338 -0.39 -13.52 9.45
CA PHE A 338 -0.67 -13.59 8.01
C PHE A 338 0.35 -14.53 7.35
N LYS A 339 -0.11 -15.35 6.41
CA LYS A 339 0.78 -16.22 5.64
C LYS A 339 1.57 -15.38 4.63
N ASP A 340 2.85 -15.71 4.47
CA ASP A 340 3.61 -15.18 3.34
C ASP A 340 3.13 -15.85 2.02
N TRP A 341 3.49 -15.25 0.88
CA TRP A 341 3.10 -15.65 -0.48
C TRP A 341 1.60 -15.56 -0.80
N VAL A 342 0.81 -14.93 0.06
CA VAL A 342 -0.60 -14.68 -0.20
C VAL A 342 -0.74 -13.46 -1.11
N ARG A 343 -1.56 -13.63 -2.14
CA ARG A 343 -2.06 -12.54 -2.99
C ARG A 343 -3.45 -12.18 -2.49
N MET A 344 -3.58 -11.10 -1.74
CA MET A 344 -4.87 -10.76 -1.12
C MET A 344 -5.92 -10.55 -2.20
N ILE A 345 -5.65 -9.64 -3.13
CA ILE A 345 -6.45 -9.39 -4.33
C ILE A 345 -5.63 -9.84 -5.55
N ASP A 346 -5.85 -11.05 -6.02
CA ASP A 346 -5.22 -11.57 -7.25
C ASP A 346 -6.09 -11.25 -8.47
N TYR A 347 -5.67 -10.31 -9.31
CA TYR A 347 -6.28 -10.00 -10.59
C TYR A 347 -5.47 -10.64 -11.72
N THR A 348 -6.08 -11.59 -12.43
CA THR A 348 -5.49 -12.27 -13.59
C THR A 348 -6.26 -11.93 -14.87
N PHE A 349 -5.66 -11.16 -15.77
CA PHE A 349 -6.20 -10.88 -17.09
C PHE A 349 -6.45 -12.19 -17.87
N GLN A 350 -7.72 -12.46 -18.20
CA GLN A 350 -8.12 -13.57 -19.08
C GLN A 350 -8.08 -13.18 -20.56
N ASP A 351 -8.22 -11.89 -20.84
CA ASP A 351 -8.15 -11.30 -22.16
C ASP A 351 -7.31 -10.02 -22.10
N GLU A 352 -6.78 -9.61 -23.25
CA GLU A 352 -6.11 -8.31 -23.41
C GLU A 352 -7.08 -7.17 -23.07
N GLY A 353 -6.65 -6.17 -22.29
CA GLY A 353 -7.54 -5.08 -21.90
C GLY A 353 -7.08 -4.28 -20.69
N GLU A 354 -8.04 -3.65 -20.02
CA GLU A 354 -7.79 -2.77 -18.88
C GLU A 354 -8.57 -3.21 -17.63
N ALA A 355 -7.96 -2.98 -16.48
CA ALA A 355 -8.56 -3.13 -15.15
C ALA A 355 -8.24 -1.88 -14.34
N VAL A 356 -9.23 -1.32 -13.63
CA VAL A 356 -9.05 -0.01 -12.97
C VAL A 356 -9.60 -0.01 -11.55
N ILE A 357 -8.81 0.51 -10.63
CA ILE A 357 -9.26 0.92 -9.30
C ILE A 357 -9.40 2.45 -9.31
N TYR A 358 -10.65 2.92 -9.22
CA TYR A 358 -10.98 4.33 -9.02
C TYR A 358 -11.11 4.59 -7.51
N GLY A 359 -10.15 5.31 -6.93
CA GLY A 359 -10.10 5.57 -5.50
C GLY A 359 -11.05 6.69 -5.04
N ASN A 360 -11.54 7.55 -5.93
CA ASN A 360 -12.41 8.68 -5.57
C ASN A 360 -11.82 9.58 -4.46
N SER A 361 -10.50 9.66 -4.34
CA SER A 361 -9.78 10.32 -3.23
C SER A 361 -10.09 9.76 -1.83
N HIS A 362 -10.61 8.54 -1.75
CA HIS A 362 -10.78 7.80 -0.50
C HIS A 362 -9.48 7.13 -0.06
N ARG A 363 -9.49 6.70 1.20
CA ARG A 363 -8.37 6.01 1.83
C ARG A 363 -8.64 4.51 1.93
N LEU A 364 -7.69 3.72 1.46
CA LEU A 364 -7.50 2.33 1.82
C LEU A 364 -6.43 2.25 2.91
N SER A 365 -6.74 1.63 4.04
CA SER A 365 -5.76 1.41 5.11
C SER A 365 -5.79 -0.03 5.60
N ILE A 366 -4.66 -0.51 6.10
CA ILE A 366 -4.55 -1.76 6.86
C ILE A 366 -4.62 -1.39 8.34
N ASN A 367 -5.43 -2.09 9.13
CA ASN A 367 -5.52 -1.84 10.58
C ASN A 367 -4.19 -2.17 11.27
N ASP A 368 -3.41 -1.14 11.61
CA ASP A 368 -2.07 -1.23 12.20
C ASP A 368 -2.05 -1.11 13.73
N LYS A 369 -3.23 -1.11 14.38
CA LYS A 369 -3.37 -0.94 15.83
C LYS A 369 -3.17 -2.26 16.56
N THR A 370 -1.95 -2.55 17.01
CA THR A 370 -1.61 -3.85 17.64
C THR A 370 -2.40 -4.20 18.90
N ASP A 371 -3.07 -3.25 19.54
CA ASP A 371 -3.95 -3.43 20.69
C ASP A 371 -5.41 -3.77 20.31
N ASP A 372 -5.77 -3.65 19.03
CA ASP A 372 -7.07 -4.01 18.48
C ASP A 372 -7.12 -5.53 18.21
N PRO A 373 -8.11 -6.30 18.72
CA PRO A 373 -8.28 -7.71 18.36
C PRO A 373 -8.52 -7.94 16.86
N GLU A 374 -8.99 -6.94 16.13
CA GLU A 374 -9.21 -6.95 14.68
C GLU A 374 -8.03 -6.39 13.87
N ALA A 375 -6.90 -6.10 14.53
CA ALA A 375 -5.66 -5.69 13.89
C ALA A 375 -5.27 -6.65 12.77
N PHE A 376 -4.84 -6.08 11.64
CA PHE A 376 -4.37 -6.90 10.53
C PHE A 376 -3.11 -7.65 10.95
N PRO A 377 -3.07 -8.98 10.80
CA PRO A 377 -1.96 -9.76 11.33
C PRO A 377 -0.66 -9.49 10.54
N TYR A 378 0.46 -9.34 11.25
CA TYR A 378 1.78 -9.29 10.64
C TYR A 378 2.16 -10.65 10.02
N ILE A 379 3.13 -10.62 9.12
CA ILE A 379 3.82 -11.82 8.64
C ILE A 379 4.98 -12.10 9.59
N LEU A 380 5.05 -13.31 10.14
CA LEU A 380 6.07 -13.70 11.13
C LEU A 380 7.01 -14.81 10.63
N THR A 381 6.84 -15.27 9.40
CA THR A 381 7.68 -16.31 8.79
C THR A 381 7.56 -16.32 7.26
N GLU A 382 8.66 -16.62 6.58
CA GLU A 382 8.71 -16.94 5.14
C GLU A 382 8.59 -18.45 4.87
N SER A 383 7.85 -19.17 5.72
CA SER A 383 7.70 -20.62 5.62
C SER A 383 6.39 -21.03 4.94
N THR A 384 6.45 -22.05 4.08
CA THR A 384 5.26 -22.70 3.49
C THR A 384 4.53 -23.65 4.45
N GLU A 385 5.17 -24.02 5.57
CA GLU A 385 4.63 -24.90 6.62
C GLU A 385 4.42 -24.18 7.96
N GLY A 386 4.53 -22.84 7.98
CA GLY A 386 4.44 -22.06 9.23
C GLY A 386 5.52 -22.39 10.28
N ALA A 387 6.76 -22.65 9.86
CA ALA A 387 7.90 -22.79 10.78
C ALA A 387 8.29 -21.42 11.36
N ALA A 388 8.95 -21.40 12.53
CA ALA A 388 9.44 -20.15 13.11
C ALA A 388 10.57 -19.54 12.26
N GLN A 389 10.61 -18.22 12.14
CA GLN A 389 11.74 -17.52 11.54
C GLN A 389 12.99 -17.73 12.40
N ASP A 390 14.13 -17.97 11.74
CA ASP A 390 15.42 -18.10 12.42
C ASP A 390 15.81 -16.80 13.15
N VAL A 391 16.54 -16.94 14.26
CA VAL A 391 16.81 -15.85 15.22
C VAL A 391 17.50 -14.64 14.59
N ASN A 392 18.22 -14.81 13.48
CA ASN A 392 18.96 -13.75 12.80
C ASN A 392 18.54 -13.52 11.35
N GLU A 393 17.48 -14.17 10.88
CA GLU A 393 17.01 -14.04 9.49
C GLU A 393 15.88 -13.01 9.42
N PRO A 394 15.96 -12.00 8.53
CA PRO A 394 14.88 -11.04 8.35
C PRO A 394 13.66 -11.68 7.66
N ILE A 395 12.54 -10.95 7.64
CA ILE A 395 11.38 -11.30 6.80
C ILE A 395 11.40 -10.47 5.51
N SER A 396 11.81 -11.12 4.43
CA SER A 396 11.59 -10.77 3.02
C SER A 396 10.21 -11.23 2.57
N THR A 397 9.20 -10.40 2.81
CA THR A 397 7.81 -10.72 2.41
C THR A 397 7.66 -10.85 0.89
N HIS A 398 6.80 -11.76 0.50
CA HIS A 398 6.36 -11.99 -0.88
C HIS A 398 4.85 -11.76 -1.05
N SER A 399 4.14 -11.66 0.07
CA SER A 399 2.73 -11.29 0.12
C SER A 399 2.49 -9.88 -0.42
N ASN A 400 1.34 -9.71 -1.04
CA ASN A 400 0.93 -8.45 -1.67
C ASN A 400 -0.56 -8.21 -1.47
N PHE A 401 -0.91 -6.93 -1.39
CA PHE A 401 -2.28 -6.48 -1.30
C PHE A 401 -2.97 -6.66 -2.64
N ILE A 402 -2.34 -6.22 -3.74
CA ILE A 402 -2.78 -6.49 -5.11
C ILE A 402 -1.68 -7.23 -5.89
N TYR A 403 -2.08 -8.28 -6.58
CA TYR A 403 -1.30 -8.94 -7.63
C TYR A 403 -1.97 -8.72 -8.98
N ALA A 404 -1.26 -8.15 -9.95
CA ALA A 404 -1.73 -8.03 -11.33
C ALA A 404 -0.93 -8.98 -12.24
N SER A 405 -1.61 -9.93 -12.86
CA SER A 405 -0.99 -10.94 -13.73
C SER A 405 -1.88 -11.31 -14.91
N PHE A 406 -1.46 -12.28 -15.72
CA PHE A 406 -2.11 -12.65 -16.97
C PHE A 406 -2.17 -14.17 -17.13
N ALA A 407 -3.21 -14.64 -17.82
CA ALA A 407 -3.42 -16.05 -18.15
C ALA A 407 -2.62 -16.50 -19.38
N ASP A 408 -2.55 -17.81 -19.58
CA ASP A 408 -1.91 -18.43 -20.74
C ASP A 408 -2.58 -17.97 -22.04
N GLY A 409 -1.78 -17.54 -23.02
CA GLY A 409 -2.28 -17.03 -24.31
C GLY A 409 -2.55 -15.52 -24.34
N VAL A 410 -2.53 -14.84 -23.18
CA VAL A 410 -2.69 -13.38 -23.10
C VAL A 410 -1.35 -12.69 -23.27
N ASP A 411 -1.29 -11.62 -24.08
CA ASP A 411 -0.11 -10.77 -24.21
C ASP A 411 -0.06 -9.75 -23.05
N PRO A 412 0.89 -9.88 -22.09
CA PRO A 412 0.97 -8.99 -20.94
C PRO A 412 1.25 -7.53 -21.33
N THR A 413 1.83 -7.27 -22.50
CA THR A 413 2.14 -5.90 -22.96
C THR A 413 0.91 -5.10 -23.35
N LYS A 414 -0.21 -5.79 -23.60
CA LYS A 414 -1.52 -5.20 -23.92
C LYS A 414 -2.49 -5.21 -22.74
N CYS A 415 -2.05 -5.66 -21.58
CA CYS A 415 -2.82 -5.63 -20.34
C CYS A 415 -2.39 -4.43 -19.50
N THR A 416 -3.34 -3.59 -19.10
CA THR A 416 -3.07 -2.41 -18.26
C THR A 416 -3.88 -2.41 -16.98
N PHE A 417 -3.21 -2.45 -15.84
CA PHE A 417 -3.83 -2.31 -14.52
C PHE A 417 -3.63 -0.90 -13.97
N LYS A 418 -4.71 -0.19 -13.63
CA LYS A 418 -4.67 1.22 -13.23
C LYS A 418 -5.13 1.44 -11.80
N VAL A 419 -4.47 2.33 -11.07
CA VAL A 419 -4.92 2.83 -9.77
C VAL A 419 -4.93 4.35 -9.82
N LEU A 420 -6.09 4.94 -9.58
CA LEU A 420 -6.34 6.38 -9.76
C LEU A 420 -6.89 6.99 -8.47
N ASP A 421 -6.43 8.18 -8.09
CA ASP A 421 -7.01 9.00 -7.01
C ASP A 421 -7.22 8.21 -5.69
N LEU A 422 -6.21 7.48 -5.21
CA LEU A 422 -6.32 6.64 -4.00
C LEU A 422 -5.22 6.98 -3.00
N GLU A 423 -5.59 7.08 -1.71
CA GLU A 423 -4.61 7.04 -0.61
C GLU A 423 -4.55 5.62 -0.04
N ALA A 424 -3.37 5.01 -0.02
CA ALA A 424 -3.15 3.67 0.49
C ALA A 424 -2.15 3.70 1.67
N THR A 425 -2.52 3.12 2.81
CA THR A 425 -1.67 3.00 3.99
C THR A 425 -1.54 1.54 4.44
N GLY A 426 -0.33 1.00 4.49
CA GLY A 426 -0.06 -0.34 5.04
C GLY A 426 0.14 -0.34 6.56
N ASN A 427 0.59 -1.47 7.11
CA ASN A 427 0.83 -1.66 8.55
C ASN A 427 2.32 -1.68 8.97
N MET A 428 3.22 -1.35 8.05
CA MET A 428 4.67 -1.38 8.27
C MET A 428 5.24 0.03 8.30
N GLY A 429 5.96 0.41 9.35
CA GLY A 429 6.72 1.68 9.34
C GLY A 429 8.00 1.58 8.50
N VAL A 430 8.80 2.66 8.53
CA VAL A 430 10.22 2.61 8.10
C VAL A 430 10.94 1.53 8.92
N SER A 431 11.75 0.71 8.27
CA SER A 431 12.42 -0.41 8.97
C SER A 431 13.34 0.07 10.09
N ALA A 432 13.33 -0.66 11.18
CA ALA A 432 14.15 -0.44 12.37
C ALA A 432 14.65 -1.79 12.90
N GLU A 433 15.69 -1.78 13.75
CA GLU A 433 16.25 -3.01 14.33
C GLU A 433 15.18 -3.85 15.07
N SER A 434 14.23 -3.19 15.73
CA SER A 434 13.13 -3.83 16.43
C SER A 434 12.08 -4.49 15.53
N THR A 435 12.10 -4.22 14.21
CA THR A 435 11.05 -4.65 13.28
C THR A 435 11.56 -5.56 12.15
N ILE A 436 12.82 -6.01 12.21
CA ILE A 436 13.41 -6.88 11.16
C ILE A 436 12.74 -8.26 11.03
N LYS A 437 12.07 -8.72 12.10
CA LYS A 437 11.39 -10.04 12.18
C LYS A 437 9.89 -9.96 11.94
N ILE A 438 9.39 -8.84 11.44
CA ILE A 438 8.00 -8.68 11.05
C ILE A 438 7.96 -8.26 9.59
N GLY A 439 7.02 -8.85 8.85
CA GLY A 439 6.70 -8.47 7.48
C GLY A 439 5.27 -7.94 7.37
N GLY A 440 5.00 -7.28 6.25
CA GLY A 440 3.65 -6.87 5.86
C GLY A 440 3.48 -7.07 4.35
N PRO A 441 2.29 -6.85 3.80
CA PRO A 441 2.11 -6.94 2.36
C PRO A 441 2.83 -5.79 1.63
N MET A 442 3.23 -6.04 0.39
CA MET A 442 3.50 -4.99 -0.59
C MET A 442 2.16 -4.38 -1.08
N PHE A 443 2.11 -3.12 -1.47
CA PHE A 443 0.85 -2.56 -1.99
C PHE A 443 0.48 -3.18 -3.35
N VAL A 444 1.32 -3.08 -4.38
CA VAL A 444 1.08 -3.75 -5.67
C VAL A 444 2.31 -4.50 -6.17
N LYS A 445 2.09 -5.74 -6.63
CA LYS A 445 3.06 -6.52 -7.42
C LYS A 445 2.45 -6.84 -8.79
N SER A 446 3.20 -6.61 -9.87
CA SER A 446 2.65 -6.73 -11.23
C SER A 446 3.60 -7.38 -12.23
N GLU A 447 3.04 -8.22 -13.11
CA GLU A 447 3.70 -8.78 -14.30
C GLU A 447 3.27 -8.09 -15.61
N VAL A 448 2.37 -7.11 -15.54
CA VAL A 448 1.78 -6.40 -16.69
C VAL A 448 2.10 -4.91 -16.66
N THR A 449 1.61 -4.15 -17.63
CA THR A 449 1.68 -2.69 -17.57
C THR A 449 0.78 -2.16 -16.44
N CYS A 450 1.30 -1.24 -15.63
CA CYS A 450 0.54 -0.55 -14.61
C CYS A 450 0.62 0.97 -14.76
N GLU A 451 -0.49 1.65 -14.43
CA GLU A 451 -0.53 3.11 -14.32
C GLU A 451 -1.04 3.53 -12.94
N TYR A 452 -0.25 4.34 -12.25
CA TYR A 452 -0.59 4.94 -10.98
C TYR A 452 -0.64 6.44 -11.19
N ASP A 453 -1.80 7.05 -10.98
CA ASP A 453 -1.98 8.48 -11.18
C ASP A 453 -2.73 9.10 -9.99
N ASN A 454 -2.10 10.11 -9.38
CA ASN A 454 -2.62 10.76 -8.17
C ASN A 454 -2.80 9.78 -6.99
N VAL A 455 -1.81 8.92 -6.77
CA VAL A 455 -1.84 7.90 -5.72
C VAL A 455 -0.87 8.27 -4.60
N LEU A 456 -1.34 8.19 -3.36
CA LEU A 456 -0.53 8.34 -2.16
C LEU A 456 -0.31 6.96 -1.56
N VAL A 457 0.92 6.54 -1.34
CA VAL A 457 1.23 5.24 -0.72
C VAL A 457 2.15 5.45 0.47
N SER A 458 1.77 4.89 1.61
CA SER A 458 2.63 4.90 2.80
C SER A 458 2.54 3.62 3.60
N LYS A 459 3.55 3.38 4.44
CA LYS A 459 3.56 2.30 5.43
C LYS A 459 3.36 0.86 4.89
N PHE A 460 3.59 0.62 3.61
CA PHE A 460 3.65 -0.76 3.10
C PHE A 460 5.06 -1.32 3.24
N TYR A 461 5.19 -2.64 3.15
CA TYR A 461 6.53 -3.23 3.07
C TYR A 461 7.33 -2.62 1.90
N MET A 462 6.64 -2.50 0.77
CA MET A 462 7.03 -1.71 -0.39
C MET A 462 5.79 -1.16 -1.07
N ALA A 463 5.90 -0.03 -1.78
CA ALA A 463 4.75 0.47 -2.55
C ALA A 463 4.52 -0.40 -3.79
N LEU A 464 5.52 -0.53 -4.67
CA LEU A 464 5.36 -1.21 -5.95
C LEU A 464 6.45 -2.25 -6.20
N MET A 465 6.07 -3.36 -6.84
CA MET A 465 6.99 -4.33 -7.40
C MET A 465 6.66 -4.64 -8.87
N GLY A 466 7.58 -4.33 -9.78
CA GLY A 466 7.57 -4.84 -11.15
C GLY A 466 8.21 -6.22 -11.15
N ASN A 467 7.47 -7.25 -11.52
CA ASN A 467 7.89 -8.65 -11.50
C ASN A 467 8.08 -9.18 -12.92
N GLY A 468 9.29 -9.02 -13.47
CA GLY A 468 9.70 -9.63 -14.72
C GLY A 468 9.99 -11.13 -14.60
N SER A 469 10.39 -11.77 -15.70
CA SER A 469 10.78 -13.18 -15.71
C SER A 469 12.28 -13.36 -15.50
N GLY A 470 12.63 -14.09 -14.42
CA GLY A 470 14.02 -14.51 -14.16
C GLY A 470 14.62 -15.42 -15.24
N GLU A 471 13.79 -15.95 -16.13
CA GLU A 471 14.18 -16.75 -17.29
C GLU A 471 13.78 -16.03 -18.59
N LYS A 472 14.65 -16.12 -19.59
CA LYS A 472 14.32 -15.76 -20.98
C LYS A 472 13.43 -16.87 -21.53
N ASP A 473 12.32 -16.51 -22.18
CA ASP A 473 11.32 -17.45 -22.69
C ASP A 473 10.65 -18.31 -21.59
N LYS A 474 10.24 -17.69 -20.47
CA LYS A 474 9.51 -18.38 -19.40
C LYS A 474 8.28 -19.06 -20.00
N LEU A 475 8.17 -20.37 -19.80
CA LEU A 475 7.01 -21.13 -20.22
C LEU A 475 5.84 -20.85 -19.26
N VAL A 476 4.73 -20.39 -19.82
CA VAL A 476 3.46 -20.20 -19.10
C VAL A 476 2.39 -20.95 -19.90
N GLY A 477 1.99 -22.11 -19.38
CA GLY A 477 1.23 -23.10 -20.15
C GLY A 477 2.05 -23.68 -21.30
N GLN A 478 1.62 -23.43 -22.54
CA GLN A 478 2.32 -23.86 -23.75
C GLN A 478 3.06 -22.72 -24.46
N THR A 479 3.00 -21.51 -23.93
CA THR A 479 3.52 -20.29 -24.58
C THR A 479 4.73 -19.76 -23.83
N LYS A 480 5.72 -19.27 -24.58
CA LYS A 480 6.93 -18.65 -24.04
C LYS A 480 6.76 -17.14 -23.98
N TYR A 481 7.06 -16.56 -22.82
CA TYR A 481 6.99 -15.12 -22.58
C TYR A 481 8.33 -14.58 -22.05
N ASP A 482 8.69 -13.36 -22.46
CA ASP A 482 9.69 -12.55 -21.78
C ASP A 482 8.95 -11.44 -21.03
N ILE A 483 8.71 -11.66 -19.73
CA ILE A 483 7.87 -10.79 -18.93
C ILE A 483 8.70 -9.56 -18.53
N GLN A 484 8.32 -8.39 -19.04
CA GLN A 484 8.97 -7.11 -18.74
C GLN A 484 7.89 -6.06 -18.42
N PRO A 485 7.44 -5.96 -17.16
CA PRO A 485 6.36 -5.05 -16.79
C PRO A 485 6.76 -3.59 -16.98
N THR A 486 5.78 -2.74 -17.29
CA THR A 486 5.97 -1.28 -17.33
C THR A 486 5.18 -0.64 -16.20
N LEU A 487 5.84 0.08 -15.30
CA LEU A 487 5.20 0.84 -14.22
C LEU A 487 5.24 2.33 -14.56
N ASN A 488 4.09 2.97 -14.69
CA ASN A 488 3.97 4.42 -14.89
C ASN A 488 3.46 5.07 -13.62
N VAL A 489 4.28 5.89 -12.97
CA VAL A 489 3.99 6.59 -11.71
C VAL A 489 3.90 8.08 -12.01
N ARG A 490 2.68 8.64 -11.94
CA ARG A 490 2.39 10.03 -12.30
C ARG A 490 1.69 10.74 -11.15
N ASN A 491 2.13 11.94 -10.80
CA ASN A 491 1.48 12.73 -9.75
C ASN A 491 1.32 11.97 -8.42
N CYS A 492 2.27 11.09 -8.07
CA CYS A 492 2.16 10.23 -6.89
C CYS A 492 3.04 10.72 -5.73
N ARG A 493 2.73 10.29 -4.51
CA ARG A 493 3.60 10.46 -3.34
C ARG A 493 3.78 9.13 -2.62
N PHE A 494 5.00 8.60 -2.61
CA PHE A 494 5.34 7.39 -1.85
C PHE A 494 6.22 7.73 -0.66
N ARG A 495 5.82 7.29 0.54
CA ARG A 495 6.47 7.68 1.80
C ARG A 495 6.57 6.52 2.78
N ASP A 496 7.56 6.59 3.66
CA ASP A 496 7.61 5.76 4.88
C ASP A 496 7.44 4.26 4.60
N THR A 497 8.07 3.75 3.54
CA THR A 497 8.04 2.34 3.17
C THR A 497 9.10 1.56 3.96
N PHE A 498 8.80 0.31 4.32
CA PHE A 498 9.70 -0.47 5.17
C PHE A 498 11.01 -0.84 4.49
N ASN A 499 10.93 -1.37 3.27
CA ASN A 499 12.06 -1.87 2.49
C ASN A 499 12.45 -0.85 1.41
N ALA A 500 11.78 -0.89 0.26
CA ALA A 500 11.97 0.07 -0.83
C ALA A 500 10.64 0.68 -1.26
N SER A 501 10.68 1.87 -1.87
CA SER A 501 9.45 2.42 -2.47
C SER A 501 9.05 1.63 -3.71
N VAL A 502 9.99 1.39 -4.63
CA VAL A 502 9.76 0.59 -5.83
C VAL A 502 10.85 -0.46 -6.01
N TYR A 503 10.45 -1.69 -6.33
CA TYR A 503 11.33 -2.79 -6.66
C TYR A 503 11.07 -3.27 -8.10
N MET A 504 12.07 -3.20 -8.97
CA MET A 504 12.05 -3.84 -10.29
C MET A 504 12.83 -5.16 -10.26
N TYR A 505 12.12 -6.28 -10.25
CA TYR A 505 12.69 -7.62 -10.29
C TYR A 505 12.72 -8.16 -11.73
N ALA A 506 13.86 -8.67 -12.16
CA ALA A 506 14.05 -9.37 -13.42
C ALA A 506 13.69 -8.61 -14.71
N GLY A 507 13.84 -7.29 -14.70
CA GLY A 507 13.59 -6.44 -15.87
C GLY A 507 12.40 -5.51 -15.73
N GLY A 508 12.06 -4.85 -16.83
CA GLY A 508 10.91 -3.95 -16.94
C GLY A 508 11.29 -2.47 -17.09
N VAL A 509 10.27 -1.63 -17.20
CA VAL A 509 10.39 -0.17 -17.36
C VAL A 509 9.67 0.51 -16.21
N LEU A 510 10.28 1.53 -15.61
CA LEU A 510 9.69 2.37 -14.58
C LEU A 510 9.76 3.83 -15.04
N ASN A 511 8.60 4.45 -15.26
CA ASN A 511 8.48 5.87 -15.62
C ASN A 511 7.93 6.63 -14.42
N ILE A 512 8.61 7.69 -13.99
CA ILE A 512 8.24 8.52 -12.84
C ILE A 512 8.14 9.98 -13.30
N GLU A 513 6.94 10.52 -13.22
CA GLU A 513 6.59 11.86 -13.70
C GLU A 513 5.89 12.65 -12.58
N ASN A 514 6.34 13.88 -12.34
CA ASN A 514 5.78 14.80 -11.37
C ASN A 514 5.43 14.15 -10.01
N SER A 515 6.34 13.34 -9.46
CA SER A 515 6.06 12.49 -8.30
C SER A 515 7.09 12.67 -7.19
N GLU A 516 6.75 12.20 -6.00
CA GLU A 516 7.59 12.25 -4.82
C GLU A 516 7.84 10.83 -4.28
N MET A 517 9.09 10.52 -3.95
CA MET A 517 9.46 9.31 -3.20
C MET A 517 10.41 9.67 -2.05
N VAL A 518 10.00 9.42 -0.81
CA VAL A 518 10.81 9.78 0.37
C VAL A 518 10.76 8.75 1.49
N LYS A 519 11.78 8.75 2.35
CA LYS A 519 11.81 7.99 3.63
C LYS A 519 11.54 6.49 3.49
N ALA A 520 12.30 5.79 2.67
CA ALA A 520 12.28 4.32 2.66
C ALA A 520 13.26 3.78 3.72
N GLY A 521 12.99 2.62 4.32
CA GLY A 521 13.92 2.00 5.26
C GLY A 521 15.22 1.50 4.61
N GLY A 522 15.15 1.08 3.35
CA GLY A 522 16.27 0.77 2.46
C GLY A 522 16.42 1.84 1.37
N PRO A 523 16.71 1.49 0.10
CA PRO A 523 16.75 2.45 -1.00
C PRO A 523 15.34 2.86 -1.46
N LEU A 524 15.18 4.01 -2.11
CA LEU A 524 13.89 4.33 -2.77
C LEU A 524 13.61 3.36 -3.92
N LEU A 525 14.64 3.04 -4.71
CA LEU A 525 14.57 2.16 -5.88
C LEU A 525 15.48 0.95 -5.69
N PHE A 526 14.89 -0.24 -5.65
CA PHE A 526 15.64 -1.49 -5.72
C PHE A 526 15.54 -2.03 -7.16
N LEU A 527 16.65 -2.11 -7.87
CA LEU A 527 16.72 -2.74 -9.20
C LEU A 527 17.40 -4.09 -9.08
N ASN A 528 16.72 -5.16 -9.48
CA ASN A 528 17.27 -6.51 -9.52
C ASN A 528 17.20 -7.10 -10.92
N PRO A 529 18.05 -6.61 -11.85
CA PRO A 529 18.01 -7.04 -13.25
C PRO A 529 18.43 -8.50 -13.42
N ARG A 530 17.89 -9.14 -14.46
CA ARG A 530 18.31 -10.48 -14.88
C ARG A 530 19.78 -10.45 -15.27
N THR A 531 20.56 -11.41 -14.74
CA THR A 531 21.92 -11.66 -15.22
C THR A 531 21.83 -12.55 -16.45
N GLU A 532 22.47 -12.15 -17.54
CA GLU A 532 22.60 -12.98 -18.73
C GLU A 532 24.09 -13.11 -19.11
N ASP A 533 24.48 -14.30 -19.57
CA ASP A 533 25.83 -14.54 -20.07
C ASP A 533 25.99 -13.80 -21.41
N PHE A 534 26.80 -12.73 -21.43
CA PHE A 534 27.08 -11.96 -22.64
C PHE A 534 28.48 -12.26 -23.16
N PRO A 535 28.64 -13.05 -24.24
CA PRO A 535 29.91 -13.12 -24.95
C PRO A 535 30.18 -11.79 -25.66
N VAL A 536 31.43 -11.34 -25.61
CA VAL A 536 31.94 -10.07 -26.17
C VAL A 536 31.68 -9.87 -27.68
N SER A 537 31.33 -10.93 -28.41
CA SER A 537 31.03 -10.89 -29.85
C SER A 537 29.57 -10.59 -30.19
N THR A 538 28.68 -10.46 -29.21
CA THR A 538 27.26 -10.17 -29.47
C THR A 538 27.11 -8.70 -29.87
N LEU A 539 27.00 -8.46 -31.17
CA LEU A 539 26.81 -7.11 -31.76
C LEU A 539 25.40 -6.53 -31.52
N ASP A 540 24.47 -7.36 -31.03
CA ASP A 540 23.07 -6.99 -30.85
C ASP A 540 22.60 -7.21 -29.40
N VAL A 541 22.51 -6.11 -28.66
CA VAL A 541 21.99 -6.08 -27.27
C VAL A 541 20.50 -5.79 -27.21
N SER A 542 19.80 -5.65 -28.34
CA SER A 542 18.36 -5.37 -28.37
C SER A 542 17.52 -6.53 -27.83
N GLY A 543 18.05 -7.76 -27.88
CA GLY A 543 17.40 -8.97 -27.36
C GLY A 543 17.68 -9.28 -25.89
N LEU A 544 18.27 -8.36 -25.14
CA LEU A 544 18.56 -8.51 -23.70
C LEU A 544 17.41 -7.96 -22.87
N CYS A 545 17.01 -8.68 -21.82
CA CYS A 545 16.03 -8.13 -20.87
C CYS A 545 16.64 -6.90 -20.20
N LYS A 546 15.86 -5.80 -20.18
CA LYS A 546 16.31 -4.51 -19.69
C LYS A 546 15.56 -4.08 -18.44
N THR A 547 16.26 -3.42 -17.53
CA THR A 547 15.68 -2.62 -16.46
C THR A 547 15.90 -1.15 -16.77
N GLU A 548 14.84 -0.44 -17.12
CA GLU A 548 14.90 0.97 -17.49
C GLU A 548 14.13 1.82 -16.48
N VAL A 549 14.76 2.89 -15.98
CA VAL A 549 14.12 3.85 -15.07
C VAL A 549 14.21 5.24 -15.69
N ASN A 550 13.07 5.88 -15.90
CA ASN A 550 12.96 7.22 -16.48
C ASN A 550 12.31 8.15 -15.46
N ILE A 551 13.05 9.15 -15.00
CA ILE A 551 12.58 10.15 -14.05
C ILE A 551 12.51 11.50 -14.77
N ASP A 552 11.44 12.26 -14.60
CA ASP A 552 11.38 13.63 -15.14
C ASP A 552 12.26 14.61 -14.32
N GLU A 553 12.33 15.87 -14.78
CA GLU A 553 13.12 16.89 -14.06
C GLU A 553 12.43 17.37 -12.78
N LYS A 554 11.11 17.23 -12.69
CA LYS A 554 10.28 17.81 -11.63
C LYS A 554 10.21 16.95 -10.38
N SER A 555 10.28 15.63 -10.53
CA SER A 555 10.07 14.69 -9.42
C SER A 555 11.09 14.87 -8.29
N PHE A 556 10.62 14.69 -7.05
CA PHE A 556 11.40 14.87 -5.82
C PHE A 556 11.75 13.53 -5.17
N PHE A 557 13.03 13.34 -4.85
CA PHE A 557 13.54 12.13 -4.22
C PHE A 557 14.46 12.48 -3.06
N SER A 558 14.17 11.97 -1.87
CA SER A 558 15.02 12.18 -0.70
C SER A 558 14.90 11.04 0.29
N ASN A 559 16.03 10.43 0.63
CA ASN A 559 16.08 9.29 1.53
C ASN A 559 17.33 9.35 2.39
N ARG A 560 17.34 10.23 3.38
CA ARG A 560 18.48 10.46 4.27
C ARG A 560 18.59 9.35 5.31
N VAL A 561 19.45 8.37 5.02
CA VAL A 561 19.65 7.18 5.85
C VAL A 561 21.01 7.18 6.57
N GLU A 562 21.02 6.60 7.77
CA GLU A 562 22.25 6.37 8.54
C GLU A 562 23.00 5.12 8.09
N GLY A 563 22.34 4.18 7.42
CA GLY A 563 23.00 2.96 6.97
C GLY A 563 23.30 1.92 8.06
N LYS A 564 22.50 1.91 9.13
CA LYS A 564 22.61 1.02 10.30
C LYS A 564 21.24 0.59 10.77
N GLY A 565 21.14 -0.57 11.42
CA GLY A 565 19.88 -1.09 11.93
C GLY A 565 18.91 -1.50 10.80
N GLY A 566 17.74 -2.02 11.18
CA GLY A 566 16.62 -2.24 10.25
C GLY A 566 16.99 -2.99 8.98
N TRP A 567 16.62 -2.43 7.82
CA TRP A 567 16.95 -2.98 6.51
C TRP A 567 18.46 -3.25 6.33
N PHE A 568 19.32 -2.38 6.85
CA PHE A 568 20.77 -2.55 6.67
C PHE A 568 21.31 -3.76 7.43
N SER A 569 20.82 -4.02 8.64
CA SER A 569 21.18 -5.22 9.40
C SER A 569 20.56 -6.47 8.77
N ALA A 570 19.27 -6.38 8.38
CA ALA A 570 18.52 -7.46 7.75
C ALA A 570 19.22 -8.01 6.50
N TYR A 571 19.69 -7.13 5.61
CA TYR A 571 20.33 -7.52 4.35
C TYR A 571 21.86 -7.53 4.40
N GLY A 572 22.46 -7.43 5.60
CA GLY A 572 23.92 -7.46 5.80
C GLY A 572 24.67 -6.28 5.17
N ALA A 573 23.98 -5.16 4.91
CA ALA A 573 24.50 -4.02 4.18
C ALA A 573 25.39 -3.09 5.03
N GLU A 574 25.37 -3.18 6.36
CA GLU A 574 26.08 -2.26 7.27
C GLU A 574 27.59 -2.17 7.01
N THR A 575 28.22 -3.29 6.68
CA THR A 575 29.66 -3.35 6.37
C THR A 575 29.98 -2.57 5.10
N ILE A 576 29.15 -2.75 4.07
CA ILE A 576 29.31 -2.07 2.78
C ILE A 576 29.00 -0.58 2.94
N VAL A 577 27.99 -0.21 3.72
CA VAL A 577 27.69 1.20 3.98
C VAL A 577 28.81 1.89 4.76
N SER A 578 29.42 1.22 5.73
CA SER A 578 30.59 1.77 6.42
C SER A 578 31.75 2.03 5.47
N ALA A 579 32.00 1.11 4.52
CA ALA A 579 32.98 1.30 3.47
C ALA A 579 32.63 2.50 2.56
N ILE A 580 31.38 2.57 2.08
CA ILE A 580 30.86 3.69 1.26
C ILE A 580 31.05 5.03 1.98
N LYS A 581 30.66 5.13 3.26
CA LYS A 581 30.84 6.36 4.06
C LYS A 581 32.31 6.76 4.16
N GLY A 582 33.21 5.80 4.34
CA GLY A 582 34.66 6.05 4.32
C GLY A 582 35.15 6.63 2.99
N MET A 583 34.49 6.31 1.87
CA MET A 583 34.83 6.88 0.57
C MET A 583 34.50 8.39 0.47
N ASN A 584 33.64 8.93 1.34
CA ASN A 584 33.33 10.36 1.33
C ASN A 584 34.56 11.23 1.60
N ASP A 585 35.52 10.75 2.40
CA ASP A 585 36.75 11.49 2.68
C ASP A 585 37.58 11.72 1.40
N LEU A 586 37.48 10.83 0.40
CA LEU A 586 38.09 11.05 -0.91
C LEU A 586 37.46 12.24 -1.64
N PHE A 587 36.14 12.39 -1.59
CA PHE A 587 35.44 13.52 -2.21
C PHE A 587 35.71 14.85 -1.51
N LYS A 588 35.94 14.83 -0.19
CA LYS A 588 36.35 16.03 0.55
C LYS A 588 37.67 16.61 0.05
N THR A 589 38.57 15.78 -0.50
CA THR A 589 39.84 16.26 -1.08
C THR A 589 39.66 17.19 -2.28
N VAL A 590 38.51 17.12 -2.95
CA VAL A 590 38.14 17.99 -4.09
C VAL A 590 37.04 19.00 -3.73
N GLY A 591 36.71 19.13 -2.44
CA GLY A 591 35.73 20.09 -1.92
C GLY A 591 34.27 19.66 -2.02
N MET A 592 34.01 18.34 -2.16
CA MET A 592 32.68 17.80 -2.40
C MET A 592 32.30 16.73 -1.38
N SER A 593 31.01 16.51 -1.16
CA SER A 593 30.47 15.49 -0.24
C SER A 593 29.16 14.91 -0.76
N PHE A 594 28.94 13.63 -0.50
CA PHE A 594 27.61 12.99 -0.62
C PHE A 594 27.00 12.67 0.76
N MET A 595 27.73 13.00 1.84
CA MET A 595 27.25 12.90 3.22
C MET A 595 26.76 14.27 3.68
N ARG A 596 25.63 14.30 4.39
CA ARG A 596 25.18 15.44 5.19
C ARG A 596 25.22 15.09 6.67
N LYS A 597 25.54 16.09 7.49
CA LYS A 597 25.57 15.95 8.93
C LYS A 597 24.42 16.71 9.55
N ASP A 598 23.47 15.96 10.11
CA ASP A 598 22.45 16.50 11.00
C ASP A 598 22.97 16.37 12.44
N ILE A 599 22.45 15.40 13.20
CA ILE A 599 23.01 14.92 14.48
C ILE A 599 24.05 13.81 14.23
N VAL A 600 23.84 13.01 13.19
CA VAL A 600 24.68 11.90 12.73
C VAL A 600 24.89 11.99 11.22
N ASP A 601 25.95 11.34 10.73
CA ASP A 601 26.28 11.37 9.31
C ASP A 601 25.32 10.48 8.50
N LYS A 602 24.58 11.10 7.57
CA LYS A 602 23.61 10.46 6.67
C LYS A 602 24.00 10.68 5.20
N PHE A 603 23.53 9.79 4.35
CA PHE A 603 23.58 9.95 2.88
C PHE A 603 22.19 9.78 2.28
N ASN A 604 21.95 10.39 1.14
CA ASN A 604 20.69 10.28 0.43
C ASN A 604 20.72 9.02 -0.47
N PHE A 605 20.10 7.93 -0.03
CA PHE A 605 20.16 6.61 -0.67
C PHE A 605 19.01 6.37 -1.64
N ILE A 606 19.25 6.67 -2.93
CA ILE A 606 18.19 6.66 -3.94
C ILE A 606 18.01 5.27 -4.55
N MET A 607 19.10 4.60 -4.94
CA MET A 607 19.00 3.36 -5.71
C MET A 607 20.08 2.35 -5.31
N VAL A 608 19.72 1.08 -5.34
CA VAL A 608 20.66 -0.04 -5.45
C VAL A 608 20.32 -0.91 -6.67
N ASN A 609 21.34 -1.38 -7.37
CA ASN A 609 21.24 -2.36 -8.44
C ASN A 609 21.99 -3.63 -8.03
N LEU A 610 21.30 -4.77 -7.96
CA LEU A 610 21.81 -6.07 -7.51
C LEU A 610 21.31 -7.18 -8.46
N PRO A 611 22.14 -7.99 -9.13
CA PRO A 611 21.64 -9.03 -10.04
C PRO A 611 20.99 -10.21 -9.31
N ILE A 612 20.09 -10.92 -10.00
CA ILE A 612 19.22 -12.02 -9.48
C ILE A 612 19.95 -13.17 -8.76
N ASN A 613 21.26 -13.33 -8.90
CA ASN A 613 21.95 -14.51 -8.38
C ASN A 613 22.43 -14.41 -6.92
N LYS A 614 22.01 -13.39 -6.14
CA LYS A 614 22.34 -13.26 -4.71
C LYS A 614 21.27 -12.49 -3.92
N GLU A 615 20.61 -13.13 -2.96
CA GLU A 615 19.67 -12.48 -2.01
C GLU A 615 20.39 -11.73 -0.88
N SER A 616 21.62 -12.15 -0.55
CA SER A 616 22.55 -11.38 0.29
C SER A 616 23.37 -10.40 -0.56
N ILE A 617 23.67 -9.18 -0.07
CA ILE A 617 24.66 -8.28 -0.70
C ILE A 617 26.08 -8.84 -0.46
N VAL A 618 26.39 -9.99 -1.05
CA VAL A 618 27.75 -10.54 -1.11
C VAL A 618 28.30 -10.15 -2.46
N LEU A 619 29.27 -9.25 -2.48
CA LEU A 619 29.93 -8.83 -3.72
C LEU A 619 30.57 -10.07 -4.42
N PRO A 620 30.17 -10.48 -5.65
CA PRO A 620 30.68 -11.65 -6.39
C PRO A 620 31.76 -11.36 -7.44
N ASN A 621 32.44 -12.45 -7.79
CA ASN A 621 33.04 -12.69 -9.11
C ASN A 621 32.06 -12.38 -10.26
N ASN A 622 32.47 -11.50 -11.16
CA ASN A 622 31.76 -11.19 -12.40
C ASN A 622 31.55 -12.47 -13.24
N LYS A 623 30.30 -12.92 -13.42
CA LYS A 623 29.94 -14.13 -14.17
C LYS A 623 28.98 -13.89 -15.35
N GLY A 624 28.52 -12.66 -15.58
CA GLY A 624 27.50 -12.30 -16.58
C GLY A 624 27.25 -10.78 -16.54
N GLY A 625 26.53 -10.21 -17.50
CA GLY A 625 26.19 -8.78 -17.50
C GLY A 625 24.71 -8.54 -17.19
N VAL A 626 24.40 -7.29 -16.87
CA VAL A 626 23.03 -6.79 -16.65
C VAL A 626 22.77 -5.62 -17.59
N ASN A 627 21.52 -5.43 -18.02
CA ASN A 627 21.09 -4.29 -18.83
C ASN A 627 20.23 -3.36 -17.99
N THR A 628 20.87 -2.42 -17.29
CA THR A 628 20.17 -1.42 -16.48
C THR A 628 20.51 -0.03 -17.00
N THR A 629 19.50 0.83 -17.17
CA THR A 629 19.72 2.26 -17.45
C THR A 629 18.75 3.12 -16.67
N VAL A 630 19.27 4.19 -16.07
CA VAL A 630 18.50 5.17 -15.31
C VAL A 630 18.72 6.56 -15.89
N ARG A 631 17.61 7.27 -16.13
CA ARG A 631 17.59 8.62 -16.69
C ARG A 631 16.88 9.60 -15.78
N ARG A 632 17.35 10.85 -15.78
CA ARG A 632 16.63 12.00 -15.25
C ARG A 632 16.58 13.12 -16.28
N GLY A 633 15.39 13.64 -16.58
CA GLY A 633 15.22 14.69 -17.59
C GLY A 633 15.73 14.27 -18.98
N GLY A 634 15.61 12.98 -19.31
CA GLY A 634 16.15 12.39 -20.55
C GLY A 634 17.67 12.14 -20.54
N LYS A 635 18.40 12.59 -19.52
CA LYS A 635 19.85 12.40 -19.39
C LYS A 635 20.15 11.12 -18.65
N VAL A 636 21.08 10.31 -19.14
CA VAL A 636 21.51 9.08 -18.46
C VAL A 636 22.31 9.47 -17.20
N ILE A 637 21.93 8.94 -16.04
CA ILE A 637 22.65 9.16 -14.77
C ILE A 637 23.28 7.87 -14.23
N TYR A 638 22.89 6.72 -14.77
CA TYR A 638 23.50 5.43 -14.52
C TYR A 638 23.20 4.49 -15.70
N SER A 639 24.18 3.72 -16.16
CA SER A 639 23.93 2.62 -17.10
C SER A 639 24.99 1.52 -16.96
N THR A 640 24.62 0.30 -17.31
CA THR A 640 25.57 -0.82 -17.37
C THR A 640 25.98 -1.16 -18.80
N LEU A 641 25.22 -0.72 -19.82
CA LEU A 641 25.49 -1.04 -21.24
C LEU A 641 25.68 0.17 -22.15
N ASP A 642 25.47 1.39 -21.66
CA ASP A 642 25.58 2.58 -22.52
C ASP A 642 26.97 2.68 -23.19
N GLY A 643 26.95 2.93 -24.50
CA GLY A 643 28.10 2.95 -25.43
C GLY A 643 29.11 1.79 -25.36
N TYR A 644 28.72 0.61 -24.86
CA TYR A 644 29.59 -0.58 -24.81
C TYR A 644 30.28 -0.89 -26.15
N MET A 645 29.60 -0.71 -27.29
CA MET A 645 30.17 -0.98 -28.61
C MET A 645 31.36 -0.09 -28.97
N ASP A 646 31.31 1.19 -28.61
CA ASP A 646 32.39 2.15 -28.89
C ASP A 646 33.63 1.76 -28.07
N VAL A 647 33.42 1.40 -26.80
CA VAL A 647 34.48 0.90 -25.92
C VAL A 647 35.11 -0.36 -26.49
N PHE A 648 34.33 -1.38 -26.85
CA PHE A 648 34.87 -2.62 -27.39
C PHE A 648 35.67 -2.39 -28.68
N THR A 649 35.16 -1.53 -29.57
CA THR A 649 35.85 -1.18 -30.83
C THR A 649 37.20 -0.53 -30.56
N LYS A 650 37.26 0.47 -29.66
CA LYS A 650 38.49 1.18 -29.30
C LYS A 650 39.45 0.33 -28.50
N ALA A 651 38.93 -0.59 -27.70
CA ALA A 651 39.74 -1.54 -26.95
C ALA A 651 40.42 -2.58 -27.85
N ALA A 652 39.71 -3.06 -28.88
CA ALA A 652 40.30 -3.91 -29.90
C ALA A 652 41.39 -3.17 -30.70
N ALA A 653 41.23 -1.86 -30.93
CA ALA A 653 42.26 -1.03 -31.54
C ALA A 653 43.49 -0.87 -30.62
N PHE A 654 43.28 -0.62 -29.32
CA PHE A 654 44.36 -0.55 -28.33
C PHE A 654 45.13 -1.88 -28.19
N LYS A 655 44.46 -3.03 -28.20
CA LYS A 655 45.11 -4.36 -28.21
C LYS A 655 46.02 -4.58 -29.43
N LYS A 656 45.70 -3.97 -30.57
CA LYS A 656 46.49 -4.05 -31.81
C LYS A 656 47.65 -3.06 -31.87
N ALA A 657 47.72 -2.08 -30.97
CA ALA A 657 48.78 -1.08 -30.94
C ALA A 657 50.10 -1.69 -30.44
N THR A 658 51.16 -1.60 -31.27
CA THR A 658 52.46 -2.26 -31.00
C THR A 658 53.57 -1.30 -30.61
N THR A 659 53.38 0.02 -30.77
CA THR A 659 54.33 1.06 -30.34
C THR A 659 53.82 1.80 -29.11
N GLN A 660 54.73 2.33 -28.29
CA GLN A 660 54.35 3.08 -27.07
C GLN A 660 53.51 4.34 -27.39
N GLN A 661 53.81 5.02 -28.51
CA GLN A 661 53.06 6.19 -28.97
C GLN A 661 51.65 5.81 -29.44
N ASP A 662 51.51 4.74 -30.22
CA ASP A 662 50.20 4.28 -30.68
C ASP A 662 49.36 3.75 -29.52
N GLN A 663 50.00 3.07 -28.56
CA GLN A 663 49.38 2.62 -27.32
C GLN A 663 48.87 3.81 -26.50
N TYR A 664 49.66 4.87 -26.35
CA TYR A 664 49.20 6.08 -25.67
C TYR A 664 47.99 6.72 -26.39
N LEU A 665 48.06 6.92 -27.71
CA LEU A 665 46.98 7.57 -28.47
C LEU A 665 45.68 6.75 -28.49
N THR A 666 45.78 5.44 -28.77
CA THR A 666 44.62 4.53 -28.78
C THR A 666 44.09 4.26 -27.37
N GLY A 667 44.97 4.23 -26.36
CA GLY A 667 44.60 4.18 -24.95
C GLY A 667 43.84 5.42 -24.49
N ARG A 668 44.26 6.62 -24.89
CA ARG A 668 43.49 7.86 -24.64
C ARG A 668 42.14 7.86 -25.33
N ALA A 669 42.07 7.41 -26.59
CA ALA A 669 40.80 7.29 -27.31
C ALA A 669 39.84 6.30 -26.62
N LEU A 670 40.37 5.16 -26.15
CA LEU A 670 39.64 4.20 -25.32
C LEU A 670 39.15 4.86 -24.01
N CYS A 671 40.03 5.56 -23.30
CA CYS A 671 39.65 6.24 -22.05
C CYS A 671 38.59 7.33 -22.28
N SER A 672 38.63 8.03 -23.41
CA SER A 672 37.57 8.97 -23.80
C SER A 672 36.25 8.26 -24.09
N SER A 673 36.24 7.09 -24.73
CA SER A 673 34.99 6.29 -24.86
C SER A 673 34.49 5.77 -23.53
N LEU A 674 35.41 5.36 -22.66
CA LEU A 674 35.08 4.96 -21.29
C LEU A 674 34.52 6.12 -20.48
N GLY A 675 34.99 7.35 -20.72
CA GLY A 675 34.44 8.58 -20.14
C GLY A 675 33.13 9.06 -20.77
N ASN A 676 32.72 8.47 -21.90
CA ASN A 676 31.42 8.71 -22.53
C ASN A 676 30.43 7.57 -22.27
N THR A 677 30.81 6.56 -21.49
CA THR A 677 30.02 5.36 -21.22
C THR A 677 29.98 5.05 -19.75
N PHE A 678 28.84 4.59 -19.24
CA PHE A 678 28.73 4.31 -17.82
C PHE A 678 29.48 3.01 -17.38
N PHE A 679 29.66 2.90 -16.07
CA PHE A 679 30.53 2.01 -15.28
C PHE A 679 30.90 0.63 -15.80
N GLY A 680 30.00 -0.05 -16.54
CA GLY A 680 30.20 -1.42 -17.00
C GLY A 680 31.48 -1.64 -17.81
N ASN A 681 31.89 -0.60 -18.54
CA ASN A 681 33.00 -0.63 -19.47
C ASN A 681 34.34 -0.23 -18.85
N ASN A 682 34.34 0.73 -17.91
CA ASN A 682 35.55 1.25 -17.25
C ASN A 682 36.30 0.15 -16.50
N TYR A 683 35.56 -0.77 -15.90
CA TYR A 683 36.09 -1.82 -15.05
C TYR A 683 36.77 -2.96 -15.84
N SER A 684 36.35 -3.26 -17.07
CA SER A 684 37.01 -4.28 -17.92
C SER A 684 38.50 -4.01 -18.18
N PHE A 685 38.96 -2.78 -17.90
CA PHE A 685 40.32 -2.31 -18.17
C PHE A 685 41.12 -1.94 -16.92
N SER A 686 40.52 -1.93 -15.72
CA SER A 686 41.28 -1.69 -14.50
C SER A 686 41.93 -3.00 -14.05
N ASN A 687 43.25 -3.11 -14.21
CA ASN A 687 44.04 -4.24 -13.73
C ASN A 687 44.09 -4.37 -12.18
N GLN A 688 43.30 -3.59 -11.45
CA GLN A 688 43.34 -3.50 -10.01
C GLN A 688 42.23 -4.37 -9.42
N LYS A 689 42.64 -5.30 -8.56
CA LYS A 689 41.73 -6.07 -7.70
C LYS A 689 41.11 -5.08 -6.72
N LEU A 690 39.77 -5.01 -6.67
CA LEU A 690 38.99 -4.14 -5.78
C LEU A 690 39.01 -2.65 -6.20
N MET A 691 38.06 -2.24 -7.03
CA MET A 691 37.86 -0.83 -7.37
C MET A 691 36.40 -0.42 -7.25
N ALA A 692 36.19 0.76 -6.69
CA ALA A 692 34.96 1.50 -6.82
C ALA A 692 35.17 2.61 -7.85
N THR A 693 34.35 2.62 -8.89
CA THR A 693 34.33 3.70 -9.89
C THR A 693 33.15 4.59 -9.63
N PHE A 694 33.40 5.90 -9.62
CA PHE A 694 32.39 6.92 -9.44
C PHE A 694 32.20 7.72 -10.71
N ALA A 695 30.96 8.07 -10.98
CA ALA A 695 30.61 9.01 -12.01
C ALA A 695 29.75 10.09 -11.39
N THR A 696 30.14 11.34 -11.62
CA THR A 696 29.29 12.50 -11.36
C THR A 696 28.62 12.89 -12.65
N THR A 697 27.30 13.04 -12.61
CA THR A 697 26.55 13.63 -13.72
C THR A 697 26.14 15.03 -13.31
N SER A 698 26.64 16.02 -14.05
CA SER A 698 26.32 17.43 -13.87
C SER A 698 24.85 17.70 -14.25
N SER A 699 24.38 18.91 -13.95
CA SER A 699 23.06 19.38 -14.37
C SER A 699 22.90 19.47 -15.90
N ASP A 700 23.98 19.72 -16.65
CA ASP A 700 23.95 19.79 -18.11
C ASP A 700 24.01 18.42 -18.79
N GLY A 701 24.31 17.35 -18.04
CA GLY A 701 24.38 15.97 -18.53
C GLY A 701 25.78 15.53 -18.94
N THR A 702 26.79 16.36 -18.69
CA THR A 702 28.18 15.93 -18.81
C THR A 702 28.56 14.98 -17.66
N HIS A 703 29.49 14.08 -17.95
CA HIS A 703 29.92 13.04 -17.02
C HIS A 703 31.40 13.18 -16.73
N GLU A 704 31.78 13.08 -15.46
CA GLU A 704 33.18 12.91 -15.05
C GLU A 704 33.33 11.62 -14.25
N PHE A 705 34.36 10.85 -14.58
CA PHE A 705 34.64 9.54 -14.00
C PHE A 705 35.91 9.59 -13.17
N VAL A 706 35.81 9.14 -11.93
CA VAL A 706 36.93 9.06 -11.00
C VAL A 706 36.99 7.75 -10.27
N ILE A 707 38.22 7.44 -9.85
CA ILE A 707 38.54 6.29 -9.03
C ILE A 707 39.50 6.72 -7.91
N PRO A 708 39.56 5.97 -6.80
CA PRO A 708 40.58 6.18 -5.79
C PRO A 708 42.00 6.03 -6.35
N THR A 709 42.96 6.77 -5.80
CA THR A 709 44.39 6.56 -6.06
C THR A 709 44.86 5.22 -5.49
N THR A 710 46.01 4.71 -5.96
CA THR A 710 46.62 3.47 -5.44
C THR A 710 46.96 3.51 -3.94
N ALA A 711 47.10 4.72 -3.36
CA ALA A 711 47.33 4.94 -1.93
C ALA A 711 46.05 5.30 -1.15
N MET A 712 44.89 5.40 -1.81
CA MET A 712 43.59 5.79 -1.22
C MET A 712 43.63 7.16 -0.52
N ASP A 713 44.50 8.06 -0.96
CA ASP A 713 44.70 9.40 -0.40
C ASP A 713 44.04 10.52 -1.24
N GLY A 714 43.47 10.18 -2.40
CA GLY A 714 42.77 11.13 -3.27
C GLY A 714 41.99 10.46 -4.40
N LEU A 715 41.35 11.29 -5.23
CA LEU A 715 40.67 10.88 -6.45
C LEU A 715 41.54 11.17 -7.68
N GLN A 716 41.55 10.27 -8.64
CA GLN A 716 42.18 10.44 -9.95
C GLN A 716 41.17 10.16 -11.07
N ARG A 717 41.35 10.82 -12.22
CA ARG A 717 40.54 10.54 -13.41
C ARG A 717 40.81 9.12 -13.92
N SER A 718 39.75 8.40 -14.28
CA SER A 718 39.86 7.00 -14.73
C SER A 718 40.82 6.81 -15.91
N GLU A 719 40.89 7.79 -16.84
CA GLU A 719 41.84 7.79 -17.97
C GLU A 719 43.29 7.59 -17.52
N TYR A 720 43.73 8.35 -16.52
CA TYR A 720 45.13 8.37 -16.09
C TYR A 720 45.49 7.13 -15.28
N ALA A 721 44.53 6.57 -14.56
CA ALA A 721 44.73 5.31 -13.88
C ALA A 721 44.92 4.14 -14.85
N ILE A 722 44.11 4.08 -15.92
CA ILE A 722 44.20 3.03 -16.95
C ILE A 722 45.53 3.12 -17.71
N LEU A 723 45.90 4.32 -18.15
CA LEU A 723 47.18 4.56 -18.83
C LEU A 723 48.39 4.32 -17.91
N GLY A 724 48.26 4.70 -16.63
CA GLY A 724 49.29 4.50 -15.61
C GLY A 724 49.58 3.02 -15.34
N ALA A 725 48.56 2.16 -15.37
CA ALA A 725 48.72 0.71 -15.24
C ALA A 725 49.58 0.07 -16.36
N LYS A 726 49.81 0.78 -17.47
CA LYS A 726 50.71 0.40 -18.57
C LYS A 726 52.03 1.16 -18.58
N ASN A 727 52.32 1.95 -17.55
CA ASN A 727 53.47 2.86 -17.50
C ASN A 727 53.51 3.82 -18.71
N LEU A 728 52.34 4.21 -19.24
CA LEU A 728 52.23 5.16 -20.35
C LEU A 728 52.12 6.61 -19.85
N VAL A 729 51.64 6.79 -18.61
CA VAL A 729 51.62 8.06 -17.87
C VAL A 729 52.00 7.79 -16.41
N THR A 730 52.44 8.82 -15.70
CA THR A 730 52.69 8.78 -14.26
C THR A 730 51.50 9.35 -13.48
N ALA A 731 51.37 9.01 -12.19
CA ALA A 731 50.30 9.55 -11.34
C ALA A 731 50.32 11.09 -11.25
N ALA A 732 51.50 11.71 -11.38
CA ALA A 732 51.66 13.17 -11.40
C ALA A 732 51.12 13.82 -12.68
N ASP A 733 50.87 13.04 -13.74
CA ASP A 733 50.32 13.55 -15.01
C ASP A 733 48.80 13.69 -14.97
N SER A 734 48.11 13.11 -13.96
CA SER A 734 46.67 13.26 -13.79
C SER A 734 46.34 14.68 -13.30
N PRO A 735 45.61 15.51 -14.07
CA PRO A 735 45.07 16.74 -13.51
C PRO A 735 44.14 16.40 -12.35
N THR A 736 44.13 17.26 -11.33
CA THR A 736 43.19 17.13 -10.22
C THR A 736 41.77 17.13 -10.79
N PRO A 737 40.89 16.19 -10.39
CA PRO A 737 39.53 16.09 -10.95
C PRO A 737 38.58 17.26 -10.60
N THR A 738 39.09 18.43 -10.23
CA THR A 738 38.39 19.43 -9.40
C THR A 738 37.29 20.24 -10.06
N ASP A 739 37.28 20.47 -11.37
CA ASP A 739 36.39 21.49 -11.94
C ASP A 739 35.09 20.92 -12.54
N ALA A 740 35.09 19.70 -13.08
CA ALA A 740 33.86 19.06 -13.59
C ALA A 740 33.17 18.16 -12.54
N ILE A 741 33.85 17.78 -11.45
CA ILE A 741 33.26 17.09 -10.29
C ILE A 741 32.49 18.02 -9.34
N LYS A 742 32.72 19.35 -9.41
CA LYS A 742 32.08 20.30 -8.50
C LYS A 742 30.64 20.64 -8.83
N ASP A 743 30.13 20.18 -9.97
CA ASP A 743 28.75 20.42 -10.35
C ASP A 743 27.82 19.56 -9.49
N ALA A 744 26.97 20.23 -8.71
CA ALA A 744 25.97 19.57 -7.87
C ALA A 744 25.00 18.74 -8.74
N GLY A 745 24.69 17.52 -8.30
CA GLY A 745 23.90 16.60 -9.10
C GLY A 745 23.79 15.20 -8.48
N PHE A 746 23.96 14.18 -9.31
CA PHE A 746 23.95 12.78 -8.88
C PHE A 746 25.36 12.21 -8.82
N LEU A 747 25.62 11.43 -7.77
CA LEU A 747 26.80 10.60 -7.68
C LEU A 747 26.37 9.14 -7.84
N ALA A 748 26.76 8.53 -8.95
CA ALA A 748 26.61 7.10 -9.15
C ALA A 748 27.93 6.39 -8.83
N SER A 749 27.83 5.18 -8.30
CA SER A 749 28.98 4.34 -7.96
C SER A 749 28.74 2.91 -8.43
N SER A 750 29.83 2.26 -8.84
CA SER A 750 29.88 0.82 -9.09
C SER A 750 30.86 0.18 -8.10
N LEU A 751 30.46 -0.94 -7.48
CA LEU A 751 31.24 -1.63 -6.46
C LEU A 751 31.55 -3.07 -6.90
N ILE A 752 32.82 -3.49 -6.85
CA ILE A 752 33.22 -4.87 -7.14
C ILE A 752 34.23 -5.36 -6.09
N TRP A 753 34.03 -6.58 -5.58
CA TRP A 753 34.89 -7.27 -4.61
C TRP A 753 35.25 -8.66 -5.13
N ASP A 754 36.53 -9.01 -5.14
CA ASP A 754 37.02 -10.30 -5.69
C ASP A 754 37.16 -11.43 -4.66
N GLY A 755 36.78 -11.18 -3.40
CA GLY A 755 36.76 -12.19 -2.34
C GLY A 755 38.09 -12.36 -1.59
N SER A 756 39.16 -11.65 -1.97
CA SER A 756 40.45 -11.72 -1.28
C SER A 756 40.63 -10.56 -0.28
N THR A 757 41.02 -10.88 0.95
CA THR A 757 41.09 -9.95 2.10
C THR A 757 42.31 -9.02 2.13
N SER A 758 43.02 -8.86 1.01
CA SER A 758 44.22 -8.01 0.94
C SER A 758 44.18 -7.08 -0.27
N MET A 759 44.11 -5.76 -0.01
CA MET A 759 44.42 -4.71 -1.00
C MET A 759 45.93 -4.77 -1.32
N GLY A 760 46.33 -5.72 -2.14
CA GLY A 760 47.73 -5.98 -2.48
C GLY A 760 48.25 -4.98 -3.51
N THR A 761 49.34 -4.29 -3.17
CA THR A 761 50.06 -3.28 -3.94
C THR A 761 50.80 -3.80 -5.18
N GLY A 762 50.27 -4.79 -5.89
CA GLY A 762 50.93 -5.31 -7.08
C GLY A 762 50.06 -6.22 -7.94
N VAL A 763 49.69 -5.73 -9.12
CA VAL A 763 49.23 -6.58 -10.24
C VAL A 763 50.03 -6.19 -11.49
N SER A 764 50.76 -7.16 -12.01
CA SER A 764 51.75 -7.01 -13.08
C SER A 764 51.12 -6.99 -14.49
N GLY A 765 51.31 -5.91 -15.23
CA GLY A 765 51.72 -5.90 -16.66
C GLY A 765 50.72 -6.21 -17.78
N ALA A 766 49.76 -7.12 -17.63
CA ALA A 766 48.86 -7.52 -18.74
C ALA A 766 47.45 -6.98 -18.54
N LEU A 767 46.83 -6.36 -19.56
CA LEU A 767 45.39 -6.07 -19.52
C LEU A 767 44.64 -7.41 -19.61
N PRO A 768 43.43 -7.52 -19.05
CA PRO A 768 42.64 -8.73 -19.19
C PRO A 768 42.37 -8.99 -20.68
N ASP A 769 42.36 -10.25 -21.12
CA ASP A 769 41.90 -10.53 -22.48
C ASP A 769 40.40 -10.23 -22.55
N LEU A 770 40.03 -9.29 -23.42
CA LEU A 770 38.65 -8.86 -23.60
C LEU A 770 37.76 -10.01 -24.11
N THR A 771 38.33 -11.05 -24.72
CA THR A 771 37.56 -12.25 -25.12
C THR A 771 37.17 -13.14 -23.95
N ASP A 772 37.84 -13.01 -22.80
CA ASP A 772 37.57 -13.78 -21.59
C ASP A 772 36.55 -13.08 -20.69
N TYR A 773 36.16 -11.85 -21.05
CA TYR A 773 35.29 -11.01 -20.26
C TYR A 773 33.82 -11.34 -20.54
N LYS A 774 33.08 -11.79 -19.51
CA LYS A 774 31.71 -12.34 -19.67
C LYS A 774 30.58 -11.40 -19.27
N GLY A 775 30.84 -10.12 -18.98
CA GLY A 775 29.77 -9.18 -18.70
C GLY A 775 30.16 -7.91 -17.95
N VAL A 776 29.28 -6.93 -17.98
CA VAL A 776 29.43 -5.59 -17.40
C VAL A 776 29.26 -5.58 -15.88
N CYS A 777 29.55 -4.43 -15.26
CA CYS A 777 29.34 -4.20 -13.83
C CYS A 777 27.93 -4.63 -13.40
N ASN A 778 27.90 -5.50 -12.41
CA ASN A 778 26.70 -6.14 -11.90
C ASN A 778 26.03 -5.33 -10.76
N TYR A 779 26.77 -4.41 -10.14
CA TYR A 779 26.36 -3.73 -8.90
C TYR A 779 26.48 -2.22 -9.03
N GLY A 780 25.43 -1.50 -8.63
CA GLY A 780 25.39 -0.05 -8.72
C GLY A 780 24.67 0.59 -7.56
N ILE A 781 25.09 1.80 -7.18
CA ILE A 781 24.43 2.62 -6.18
C ILE A 781 24.30 4.04 -6.73
N LEU A 782 23.17 4.68 -6.46
CA LEU A 782 22.94 6.09 -6.75
C LEU A 782 22.71 6.86 -5.46
N PHE A 783 23.53 7.89 -5.24
CA PHE A 783 23.37 8.85 -4.17
C PHE A 783 22.72 10.13 -4.70
N GLY A 784 21.73 10.63 -3.96
CA GLY A 784 21.21 11.98 -4.13
C GLY A 784 22.07 13.00 -3.36
N ASP A 785 21.79 14.29 -3.56
CA ASP A 785 22.38 15.40 -2.80
C ASP A 785 23.92 15.43 -2.78
N TYR A 786 24.56 15.16 -3.91
CA TYR A 786 25.98 15.40 -4.08
C TYR A 786 26.25 16.92 -4.19
N HIS A 787 27.08 17.47 -3.29
CA HIS A 787 27.18 18.92 -3.06
C HIS A 787 28.60 19.39 -2.71
N ALA A 788 28.84 20.69 -2.89
CA ALA A 788 30.04 21.38 -2.41
C ALA A 788 29.99 21.58 -0.89
N ILE A 789 31.13 21.42 -0.22
CA ILE A 789 31.29 21.53 1.25
C ILE A 789 31.30 22.98 1.72
#